data_AF-A0A2A2L9F5-F1
#
_entry.id   AF-A0A2A2L9F5-F1
#
_cell.length_a   1.000
_cell.length_b   1.000
_cell.length_c   1.000
_cell.angle_alpha   90.00
_cell.angle_beta   90.00
_cell.angle_gamma   90.00
#
_symmetry.space_group_name_H-M   'P 1'
#
loop_
_entity.id
_entity.type
_entity.pdbx_description
1 polymer ?
#
loop_
_entity_poly.entity_id
_entity_poly.type
_entity_poly.pdbx_seq_one_letter_code
_entity_poly.pdbx_strand_id
1 'polypeptide(L)'
;MGRMFVNGEQMTDINYVFKHNDRVEHWMHRHEHPVLDLPIRIINEDENLLVVDKPPSMPVHACGQYNTNTIMGQLRQNKMADKDLRVLHRLDRTTSGILLFAKNYATDLEFKTTLKDGHWRKTYVCKVEGEFPEGAVFCDQPIGNLVISMGIQCVRPDGKPARSKFRRMWTNGKESVVEVTIDTGRTHQIRVHAQFLGYPLIDDKIYNSRNWGEQKGKNAEYGKSYEELAEIIRVNHRSENWMEYKNPEYDQMMEDIAAKLDEITPDDPNIRPEDRPSTDKICLNCNVRKKVPQMADFRMPLHCLRYETDKWSFQTELPDWARESGGQVPESVPNQPILETDHADQVPESSLQNSELEKFQNSSNQNVQLKIGFKFQKIMEAKFSKDDIGKFGRVLCDTRYPLKARFRALFILRNIGDDLSVDWISNAFDDESALLKHELAYCLGQMKNKSAIPILETILRDKNQEPMVRHEAGEALGAIGDPSSREILKEYKNDPQPEVAETCDLALKRIDWIIESGKDTDSPYQSVDPTPTSSSDSIEILGKTLIDLKRPLWERYQAMFKLRNINTDESIKALAQGLYCEDSALFRHEIAYVLGQVQSPVATKELKDRLLLEEENCMVRHECAEALGAIATDECTEILKTYAKDKERVVRESCEVALDMAEYENSDELQQAAFVAKRRFQTSSRALKENYPKLTSFTDSDIGKMYEIDIETARQLQYDKQLTLKLKAQVETLNEMVTVVRKPLVEIADCMQSVCSVDIPALRLVLWGHFGTGKSVTLSQAVHLAYSHNWCIVYHPTAMHLCRRLQEVEMSTHKPGRINDPNGAVAILQAFKHQNQHLWKVLSELPCERTYEWSKVDKTQQGKPITEIVEVGLSAPFLASDCVGALFRELKRHASSGKIKLFVGIDDANSCWGKVNVRRADRTYALPSDLTLVCHYRNIMKNDWSNGIIVAVTDRKEQADNRNELEVLPYTPLETLGEEGFDHLDPFLPIECVEYSETEVTAVYNYYKDRRWISHSKGW
;
A
#
# COMPACT_ATOMS: atom_id res chain seq x y z
N MET A 1 -4.02 29.56 5.76
CA MET A 1 -5.33 30.08 5.32
C MET A 1 -5.12 30.89 4.06
N GLY A 2 -6.08 30.91 3.15
CA GLY A 2 -6.01 31.58 1.84
C GLY A 2 -7.41 32.04 1.44
N ARG A 3 -7.54 32.73 0.31
CA ARG A 3 -8.82 33.24 -0.19
C ARG A 3 -9.56 32.12 -0.91
N MET A 4 -10.85 32.01 -0.65
CA MET A 4 -11.72 31.11 -1.38
C MET A 4 -12.54 31.92 -2.36
N PHE A 5 -12.62 31.45 -3.60
CA PHE A 5 -13.50 31.99 -4.62
C PHE A 5 -14.51 30.90 -5.00
N VAL A 6 -15.74 31.30 -5.24
CA VAL A 6 -16.79 30.44 -5.74
C VAL A 6 -17.31 31.05 -7.03
N ASN A 7 -17.21 30.30 -8.13
CA ASN A 7 -17.60 30.75 -9.47
C ASN A 7 -16.90 32.07 -9.90
N GLY A 8 -15.66 32.27 -9.45
CA GLY A 8 -14.86 33.46 -9.73
C GLY A 8 -15.10 34.65 -8.78
N GLU A 9 -16.06 34.56 -7.87
CA GLU A 9 -16.32 35.59 -6.87
C GLU A 9 -15.68 35.22 -5.53
N GLN A 10 -14.98 36.15 -4.88
CA GLN A 10 -14.38 35.89 -3.57
C GLN A 10 -15.48 35.66 -2.53
N MET A 11 -15.41 34.52 -1.85
CA MET A 11 -16.38 34.14 -0.83
C MET A 11 -16.08 34.85 0.49
N THR A 12 -16.92 35.82 0.84
CA THR A 12 -16.90 36.53 2.13
C THR A 12 -18.03 36.08 3.06
N ASP A 13 -19.09 35.45 2.53
CA ASP A 13 -20.19 34.91 3.32
C ASP A 13 -19.83 33.55 3.92
N ILE A 14 -19.61 33.52 5.23
CA ILE A 14 -19.31 32.30 5.98
C ILE A 14 -20.51 31.34 6.09
N ASN A 15 -21.72 31.82 5.84
CA ASN A 15 -22.94 31.02 5.84
C ASN A 15 -23.29 30.52 4.44
N TYR A 16 -22.47 30.85 3.44
CA TYR A 16 -22.69 30.39 2.08
C TYR A 16 -22.68 28.87 2.03
N VAL A 17 -23.83 28.32 1.69
CA VAL A 17 -23.99 26.89 1.45
C VAL A 17 -23.60 26.64 0.00
N PHE A 18 -22.47 25.95 -0.21
CA PHE A 18 -22.02 25.56 -1.54
C PHE A 18 -23.14 24.88 -2.32
N LYS A 19 -23.33 25.34 -3.55
CA LYS A 19 -24.30 24.79 -4.50
C LYS A 19 -23.60 23.80 -5.42
N HIS A 20 -24.39 22.92 -6.02
CA HIS A 20 -23.89 22.02 -7.04
C HIS A 20 -23.31 22.81 -8.22
N ASN A 21 -22.16 22.37 -8.76
CA ASN A 21 -21.36 23.07 -9.79
C ASN A 21 -20.65 24.37 -9.37
N ASP A 22 -20.61 24.68 -8.07
CA ASP A 22 -19.74 25.76 -7.59
C ASP A 22 -18.28 25.41 -7.87
N ARG A 23 -17.64 26.19 -8.75
CA ARG A 23 -16.19 26.14 -8.95
C ARG A 23 -15.53 26.81 -7.77
N VAL A 24 -14.98 25.99 -6.87
CA VAL A 24 -14.22 26.49 -5.72
C VAL A 24 -12.76 26.64 -6.10
N GLU A 25 -12.25 27.86 -6.01
CA GLU A 25 -10.82 28.12 -6.14
C GLU A 25 -10.25 28.54 -4.80
N HIS A 26 -9.09 27.99 -4.45
CA HIS A 26 -8.38 28.37 -3.24
C HIS A 26 -7.05 29.00 -3.60
N TRP A 27 -6.95 30.30 -3.34
CA TRP A 27 -5.77 31.09 -3.64
C TRP A 27 -4.99 31.30 -2.35
N MET A 28 -3.75 30.84 -2.33
CA MET A 28 -2.87 30.99 -1.19
C MET A 28 -1.54 31.60 -1.61
N HIS A 29 -1.06 32.56 -0.82
CA HIS A 29 0.29 33.07 -0.98
C HIS A 29 1.28 32.02 -0.42
N ARG A 30 2.12 31.46 -1.29
CA ARG A 30 3.15 30.49 -0.92
C ARG A 30 4.52 31.17 -0.83
N HIS A 31 5.25 30.85 0.24
CA HIS A 31 6.66 31.21 0.36
C HIS A 31 7.51 29.97 0.16
N GLU A 32 8.56 30.10 -0.65
CA GLU A 32 9.63 29.14 -0.67
C GLU A 32 10.71 29.52 0.34
N HIS A 33 11.29 28.52 0.98
CA HIS A 33 12.46 28.77 1.82
C HIS A 33 13.64 29.26 0.96
N PRO A 34 14.48 30.14 1.52
CA PRO A 34 15.65 30.63 0.81
C PRO A 34 16.63 29.48 0.51
N VAL A 35 17.34 29.63 -0.61
CA VAL A 35 18.49 28.81 -1.00
C VAL A 35 19.66 29.73 -1.30
N LEU A 36 20.86 29.18 -1.32
CA LEU A 36 22.04 29.91 -1.79
C LEU A 36 21.94 30.07 -3.30
N ASP A 37 22.22 31.28 -3.78
CA ASP A 37 22.33 31.59 -5.20
C ASP A 37 23.70 31.13 -5.72
N LEU A 38 23.86 29.81 -5.85
CA LEU A 38 25.06 29.16 -6.38
C LEU A 38 24.74 28.48 -7.71
N PRO A 39 25.63 28.57 -8.71
CA PRO A 39 25.39 27.98 -10.02
C PRO A 39 25.37 26.45 -9.95
N ILE A 40 24.49 25.85 -10.75
CA ILE A 40 24.48 24.41 -11.00
C ILE A 40 25.48 24.14 -12.13
N ARG A 41 26.57 23.42 -11.84
CA ARG A 41 27.58 23.11 -12.84
C ARG A 41 27.23 21.78 -13.53
N ILE A 42 27.29 21.75 -14.86
CA ILE A 42 27.14 20.50 -15.62
C ILE A 42 28.51 19.82 -15.67
N ILE A 43 28.57 18.57 -15.19
CA ILE A 43 29.78 17.73 -15.20
C ILE A 43 29.87 16.96 -16.51
N ASN A 44 28.75 16.38 -16.92
CA ASN A 44 28.64 15.65 -18.18
C ASN A 44 27.21 15.76 -18.72
N GLU A 45 27.07 15.81 -20.03
CA GLU A 45 25.79 15.79 -20.70
C GLU A 45 25.91 15.06 -22.04
N ASP A 46 25.13 13.99 -22.21
CA ASP A 46 25.02 13.24 -23.46
C ASP A 46 23.53 13.08 -23.87
N GLU A 47 23.24 12.27 -24.89
CA GLU A 47 21.87 12.00 -25.36
C GLU A 47 20.98 11.29 -24.32
N ASN A 48 21.60 10.60 -23.36
CA ASN A 48 20.96 9.69 -22.42
C ASN A 48 20.96 10.22 -20.98
N LEU A 49 21.98 10.98 -20.60
CA LEU A 49 22.30 11.34 -19.23
C LEU A 49 22.68 12.82 -19.11
N LEU A 50 22.25 13.44 -18.02
CA LEU A 50 22.73 14.73 -17.54
C LEU A 50 23.30 14.53 -16.14
N VAL A 51 24.55 14.92 -15.93
CA VAL A 51 25.28 14.83 -14.67
C VAL A 51 25.65 16.23 -14.22
N VAL A 52 25.25 16.60 -13.02
CA VAL A 52 25.51 17.94 -12.47
C VAL A 52 26.21 17.87 -11.12
N ASP A 53 26.95 18.91 -10.80
CA ASP A 53 27.40 19.22 -9.45
C ASP A 53 26.32 20.05 -8.76
N LYS A 54 25.62 19.40 -7.84
CA LYS A 54 24.55 20.00 -7.06
C LYS A 54 25.16 20.95 -6.00
N PRO A 55 24.83 22.26 -6.00
CA PRO A 55 25.20 23.13 -4.89
C PRO A 55 24.49 22.71 -3.59
N PRO A 56 25.07 23.01 -2.40
CA PRO A 56 24.36 22.84 -1.15
C PRO A 56 23.15 23.79 -1.10
N SER A 57 22.22 23.56 -0.18
CA SER A 57 20.99 24.32 0.11
C SER A 57 19.75 24.04 -0.76
N MET A 58 19.90 23.52 -1.97
CA MET A 58 18.78 23.23 -2.87
C MET A 58 18.31 21.77 -2.75
N PRO A 59 17.02 21.46 -2.59
CA PRO A 59 16.49 20.11 -2.81
C PRO A 59 16.54 19.70 -4.28
N VAL A 60 16.48 18.40 -4.56
CA VAL A 60 16.55 17.89 -5.94
C VAL A 60 15.26 18.19 -6.74
N HIS A 61 14.10 17.98 -6.14
CA HIS A 61 12.78 18.19 -6.76
C HIS A 61 11.81 18.85 -5.77
N ALA A 62 10.65 19.30 -6.27
CA ALA A 62 9.62 19.96 -5.47
C ALA A 62 9.21 19.11 -4.25
N CYS A 63 9.46 19.62 -3.05
CA CYS A 63 9.13 18.94 -1.79
C CYS A 63 8.94 19.94 -0.65
N GLY A 64 7.97 19.68 0.22
CA GLY A 64 7.62 20.62 1.30
C GLY A 64 7.26 22.00 0.74
N GLN A 65 7.96 23.03 1.21
CA GLN A 65 7.80 24.42 0.75
C GLN A 65 8.70 24.79 -0.44
N TYR A 66 9.49 23.87 -0.99
CA TYR A 66 10.34 24.14 -2.15
C TYR A 66 9.64 23.67 -3.42
N ASN A 67 9.61 24.52 -4.44
CA ASN A 67 9.10 24.20 -5.77
C ASN A 67 10.10 24.65 -6.83
N THR A 68 10.27 25.96 -6.95
CA THR A 68 11.20 26.66 -7.84
C THR A 68 12.65 26.59 -7.34
N ASN A 69 12.85 26.74 -6.03
CA ASN A 69 14.14 26.69 -5.36
C ASN A 69 14.62 25.24 -5.19
N THR A 70 14.64 24.50 -6.29
CA THR A 70 15.07 23.10 -6.39
C THR A 70 15.95 22.93 -7.62
N ILE A 71 16.78 21.89 -7.69
CA ILE A 71 17.62 21.63 -8.87
C ILE A 71 16.76 21.50 -10.13
N MET A 72 15.69 20.71 -10.08
CA MET A 72 14.77 20.58 -11.22
C MET A 72 14.08 21.91 -11.57
N GLY A 73 13.68 22.70 -10.58
CA GLY A 73 13.08 24.02 -10.79
C GLY A 73 14.04 25.00 -11.47
N GLN A 74 15.28 25.08 -10.97
CA GLN A 74 16.32 25.94 -11.51
C GLN A 74 16.79 25.49 -12.90
N LEU A 75 16.96 24.19 -13.14
CA LEU A 75 17.29 23.67 -14.48
C LEU A 75 16.20 24.02 -15.50
N ARG A 76 14.91 23.94 -15.11
CA ARG A 76 13.78 24.34 -15.96
C ARG A 76 13.73 25.85 -16.21
N GLN A 77 13.85 26.66 -15.16
CA GLN A 77 13.79 28.13 -15.28
C GLN A 77 14.93 28.69 -16.12
N ASN A 78 16.14 28.16 -15.92
CA ASN A 78 17.33 28.58 -16.65
C ASN A 78 17.46 27.90 -18.02
N LYS A 79 16.47 27.10 -18.44
CA LYS A 79 16.46 26.33 -19.71
C LYS A 79 17.72 25.51 -19.91
N MET A 80 18.29 24.98 -18.83
CA MET A 80 19.52 24.19 -18.83
C MET A 80 19.26 22.70 -19.12
N ALA A 81 18.00 22.28 -19.26
CA ALA A 81 17.62 20.95 -19.68
C ALA A 81 16.19 20.91 -20.27
N ASP A 82 15.97 19.97 -21.19
CA ASP A 82 14.64 19.70 -21.77
C ASP A 82 13.62 19.21 -20.73
N LYS A 83 12.33 19.35 -21.05
CA LYS A 83 11.21 19.19 -20.10
C LYS A 83 11.08 17.79 -19.46
N ASP A 84 11.82 16.78 -19.92
CA ASP A 84 11.63 15.36 -19.58
C ASP A 84 12.72 14.68 -18.71
N LEU A 85 13.56 15.45 -18.00
CA LEU A 85 14.55 14.86 -17.07
C LEU A 85 13.93 13.97 -15.99
N ARG A 86 14.57 12.81 -15.76
CA ARG A 86 14.20 11.81 -14.75
C ARG A 86 15.24 11.74 -13.66
N VAL A 87 14.81 11.94 -12.41
CA VAL A 87 15.68 11.88 -11.23
C VAL A 87 16.08 10.42 -10.94
N LEU A 88 17.38 10.11 -11.02
CA LEU A 88 17.90 8.77 -10.78
C LEU A 88 18.09 8.48 -9.28
N HIS A 89 18.62 9.46 -8.54
CA HIS A 89 18.82 9.40 -7.10
C HIS A 89 18.71 10.80 -6.49
N ARG A 90 18.81 10.90 -5.16
CA ARG A 90 18.66 12.18 -4.45
C ARG A 90 19.80 12.38 -3.46
N LEU A 91 20.27 13.61 -3.36
CA LEU A 91 21.10 14.10 -2.26
C LEU A 91 20.23 14.96 -1.33
N ASP A 92 20.56 14.96 -0.04
CA ASP A 92 19.90 15.84 0.93
C ASP A 92 20.09 17.31 0.54
N ARG A 93 19.15 18.16 0.98
CA ARG A 93 19.14 19.60 0.66
C ARG A 93 20.50 20.27 0.90
N THR A 94 21.11 20.02 2.05
CA THR A 94 22.39 20.65 2.48
C THR A 94 23.63 19.94 1.93
N THR A 95 23.49 18.76 1.35
CA THR A 95 24.57 17.97 0.75
C THR A 95 24.84 18.44 -0.67
N SER A 96 26.12 18.58 -1.03
CA SER A 96 26.57 19.00 -2.37
C SER A 96 27.15 17.82 -3.15
N GLY A 97 27.41 18.00 -4.44
CA GLY A 97 28.12 17.02 -5.27
C GLY A 97 27.26 16.35 -6.33
N ILE A 98 27.74 15.21 -6.81
CA ILE A 98 27.24 14.58 -8.03
C ILE A 98 25.77 14.17 -7.96
N LEU A 99 25.02 14.56 -8.99
CA LEU A 99 23.63 14.19 -9.19
C LEU A 99 23.38 13.84 -10.66
N LEU A 100 22.83 12.65 -10.91
CA LEU A 100 22.56 12.17 -12.26
C LEU A 100 21.06 12.22 -12.57
N PHE A 101 20.74 12.61 -13.80
CA PHE A 101 19.41 12.59 -14.39
C PHE A 101 19.42 11.82 -15.70
N ALA A 102 18.43 10.96 -15.90
CA ALA A 102 18.22 10.31 -17.19
C ALA A 102 17.35 11.20 -18.08
N LYS A 103 17.75 11.35 -19.35
CA LYS A 103 16.97 12.04 -20.39
C LYS A 103 15.93 11.15 -21.04
N ASN A 104 16.09 9.82 -20.93
CA ASN A 104 15.14 8.85 -21.45
C ASN A 104 14.86 7.72 -20.45
N TYR A 105 13.82 6.93 -20.75
CA TYR A 105 13.36 5.85 -19.87
C TYR A 105 14.31 4.64 -19.82
N ALA A 106 15.05 4.36 -20.90
CA ALA A 106 15.96 3.21 -20.93
C ALA A 106 17.11 3.41 -19.93
N THR A 107 17.72 4.59 -19.94
CA THR A 107 18.76 4.98 -18.98
C THR A 107 18.22 5.07 -17.56
N ASP A 108 16.99 5.58 -17.37
CA ASP A 108 16.33 5.60 -16.05
C ASP A 108 16.23 4.20 -15.44
N LEU A 109 15.82 3.22 -16.25
CA LEU A 109 15.68 1.83 -15.82
C LEU A 109 17.04 1.17 -15.56
N GLU A 110 18.03 1.34 -16.44
CA GLU A 110 19.37 0.76 -16.27
C GLU A 110 20.05 1.30 -15.00
N PHE A 111 20.07 2.62 -14.82
CA PHE A 111 20.76 3.26 -13.70
C PHE A 111 20.06 2.96 -12.37
N LYS A 112 18.72 2.93 -12.31
CA LYS A 112 18.00 2.52 -11.09
C LYS A 112 18.22 1.06 -10.72
N THR A 113 18.31 0.18 -11.72
CA THR A 113 18.59 -1.25 -11.50
C THR A 113 20.00 -1.44 -10.96
N THR A 114 21.01 -0.89 -11.63
CA THR A 114 22.42 -0.99 -11.18
C THR A 114 22.67 -0.33 -9.83
N LEU A 115 21.96 0.77 -9.51
CA LEU A 115 22.01 1.41 -8.21
C LEU A 115 21.39 0.54 -7.10
N LYS A 116 20.30 -0.18 -7.39
CA LYS A 116 19.60 -1.07 -6.46
C LYS A 116 20.41 -2.35 -6.19
N ASP A 117 21.04 -2.90 -7.22
CA ASP A 117 21.82 -4.15 -7.15
C ASP A 117 23.21 -3.94 -6.52
N GLY A 118 23.57 -2.69 -6.18
CA GLY A 118 24.79 -2.39 -5.44
C GLY A 118 26.04 -2.28 -6.31
N HIS A 119 25.90 -2.17 -7.62
CA HIS A 119 27.04 -2.08 -8.55
C HIS A 119 27.78 -0.73 -8.51
N TRP A 120 27.24 0.27 -7.81
CA TRP A 120 27.81 1.61 -7.76
C TRP A 120 28.77 1.74 -6.58
N ARG A 121 30.02 2.08 -6.86
CA ARG A 121 30.95 2.56 -5.84
C ARG A 121 30.72 4.04 -5.60
N LYS A 122 30.51 4.41 -4.35
CA LYS A 122 30.09 5.76 -3.95
C LYS A 122 31.11 6.36 -3.00
N THR A 123 31.72 7.47 -3.41
CA THR A 123 32.75 8.18 -2.65
C THR A 123 32.27 9.58 -2.30
N TYR A 124 32.45 9.94 -1.03
CA TYR A 124 32.10 11.23 -0.46
C TYR A 124 33.29 11.82 0.26
N VAL A 125 33.26 13.13 0.49
CA VAL A 125 34.16 13.81 1.41
C VAL A 125 33.31 14.55 2.42
N CYS A 126 33.67 14.49 3.68
CA CYS A 126 33.03 15.25 4.74
C CYS A 126 34.04 15.89 5.68
N LYS A 127 33.60 16.95 6.38
CA LYS A 127 34.37 17.57 7.47
C LYS A 127 33.74 17.19 8.80
N VAL A 128 34.55 16.61 9.69
CA VAL A 128 34.12 16.09 10.99
C VAL A 128 34.82 16.80 12.14
N GLU A 129 34.15 16.86 13.29
CA GLU A 129 34.70 17.39 14.53
C GLU A 129 35.75 16.44 15.10
N GLY A 130 36.86 16.99 15.61
CA GLY A 130 37.96 16.24 16.22
C GLY A 130 39.04 15.78 15.23
N GLU A 131 40.06 15.15 15.80
CA GLU A 131 41.14 14.52 15.05
C GLU A 131 40.74 13.06 14.71
N PHE A 132 40.31 12.83 13.47
CA PHE A 132 39.92 11.50 13.00
C PHE A 132 41.16 10.58 12.97
N PRO A 133 41.03 9.28 13.26
CA PRO A 133 42.19 8.37 13.29
C PRO A 133 42.93 8.31 11.95
N GLU A 134 44.23 8.06 12.01
CA GLU A 134 45.04 7.75 10.83
C GLU A 134 44.74 6.33 10.32
N GLY A 135 44.79 6.13 9.00
CA GLY A 135 44.45 4.87 8.35
C GLY A 135 42.96 4.72 8.00
N ALA A 136 42.59 3.51 7.58
CA ALA A 136 41.21 3.21 7.19
C ALA A 136 40.39 2.73 8.40
N VAL A 137 39.27 3.38 8.67
CA VAL A 137 38.32 3.03 9.74
C VAL A 137 37.03 2.51 9.12
N PHE A 138 36.59 1.32 9.52
CA PHE A 138 35.36 0.70 9.04
C PHE A 138 34.25 0.85 10.09
N CYS A 139 33.04 1.15 9.63
CA CYS A 139 31.84 1.13 10.44
C CYS A 139 30.75 0.36 9.70
N ASP A 140 30.36 -0.76 10.28
CA ASP A 140 29.39 -1.73 9.77
C ASP A 140 28.09 -1.78 10.59
N GLN A 141 27.89 -0.75 11.43
CA GLN A 141 26.76 -0.69 12.34
C GLN A 141 25.42 -0.59 11.59
N PRO A 142 24.39 -1.34 12.01
CA PRO A 142 23.07 -1.28 11.41
C PRO A 142 22.39 0.06 11.65
N ILE A 143 21.70 0.57 10.62
CA ILE A 143 20.99 1.86 10.66
C ILE A 143 19.49 1.64 10.60
N GLY A 144 18.77 2.17 11.59
CA GLY A 144 17.31 2.09 11.72
C GLY A 144 16.66 3.46 11.87
N ASN A 145 15.33 3.49 11.77
CA ASN A 145 14.56 4.73 11.97
C ASN A 145 14.53 5.11 13.46
N LEU A 146 14.71 6.40 13.75
CA LEU A 146 14.42 6.99 15.06
C LEU A 146 13.10 7.77 15.03
N VAL A 147 12.97 8.71 14.09
CA VAL A 147 11.75 9.54 13.92
C VAL A 147 11.27 9.39 12.48
N ILE A 148 10.31 8.47 12.28
CA ILE A 148 9.80 8.08 10.95
C ILE A 148 9.24 9.28 10.19
N SER A 149 8.42 10.12 10.85
CA SER A 149 7.79 11.30 10.25
C SER A 149 8.78 12.34 9.72
N MET A 150 10.03 12.31 10.20
CA MET A 150 11.09 13.25 9.82
C MET A 150 12.24 12.59 9.05
N GLY A 151 12.15 11.27 8.80
CA GLY A 151 13.21 10.50 8.14
C GLY A 151 14.52 10.39 8.91
N ILE A 152 14.53 10.71 10.22
CA ILE A 152 15.75 10.69 11.04
C ILE A 152 16.11 9.25 11.40
N GLN A 153 17.36 8.87 11.12
CA GLN A 153 17.93 7.55 11.37
C GLN A 153 18.88 7.57 12.57
N CYS A 154 19.17 6.42 13.18
CA CYS A 154 20.26 6.24 14.13
C CYS A 154 20.84 4.82 14.07
N VAL A 155 21.96 4.58 14.76
CA VAL A 155 22.48 3.22 14.94
C VAL A 155 21.56 2.48 15.90
N ARG A 156 21.04 1.33 15.47
CA ARG A 156 20.18 0.45 16.27
C ARG A 156 20.36 -1.01 15.87
N PRO A 157 20.29 -1.97 16.80
CA PRO A 157 20.46 -3.39 16.49
C PRO A 157 19.45 -3.94 15.47
N ASP A 158 18.22 -3.44 15.48
CA ASP A 158 17.12 -3.78 14.55
C ASP A 158 17.22 -3.03 13.20
N GLY A 159 18.30 -2.27 13.00
CA GLY A 159 18.55 -1.50 11.78
C GLY A 159 18.94 -2.36 10.58
N LYS A 160 18.87 -1.77 9.39
CA LYS A 160 19.33 -2.41 8.16
C LYS A 160 20.86 -2.41 8.11
N PRO A 161 21.50 -3.49 7.61
CA PRO A 161 22.94 -3.52 7.42
C PRO A 161 23.41 -2.34 6.57
N ALA A 162 24.49 -1.70 7.04
CA ALA A 162 25.14 -0.57 6.41
C ALA A 162 26.66 -0.68 6.57
N ARG A 163 27.43 -0.34 5.54
CA ARG A 163 28.90 -0.40 5.59
C ARG A 163 29.51 0.87 5.00
N SER A 164 30.40 1.47 5.78
CA SER A 164 31.12 2.70 5.44
C SER A 164 32.59 2.56 5.79
N LYS A 165 33.47 2.97 4.88
CA LYS A 165 34.92 3.04 5.07
C LYS A 165 35.35 4.50 5.07
N PHE A 166 35.92 4.94 6.17
CA PHE A 166 36.42 6.30 6.38
C PHE A 166 37.95 6.32 6.28
N ARG A 167 38.50 7.37 5.66
CA ARG A 167 39.94 7.62 5.56
C ARG A 167 40.21 9.11 5.76
N ARG A 168 40.97 9.45 6.81
CA ARG A 168 41.41 10.84 7.02
C ARG A 168 42.25 11.31 5.84
N MET A 169 41.90 12.47 5.28
CA MET A 169 42.70 13.16 4.26
C MET A 169 43.73 14.07 4.92
N TRP A 170 43.26 14.97 5.79
CA TRP A 170 44.09 15.86 6.59
C TRP A 170 43.32 16.32 7.83
N THR A 171 44.04 16.89 8.80
CA THR A 171 43.47 17.45 10.03
C THR A 171 44.26 18.67 10.48
N ASN A 172 43.59 19.58 11.17
CA ASN A 172 44.24 20.70 11.87
C ASN A 172 44.31 20.46 13.40
N GLY A 173 44.08 19.22 13.85
CA GLY A 173 44.02 18.81 15.26
C GLY A 173 42.68 19.09 15.96
N LYS A 174 41.82 19.96 15.41
CA LYS A 174 40.47 20.24 15.93
C LYS A 174 39.37 19.67 15.06
N GLU A 175 39.63 19.57 13.77
CA GLU A 175 38.70 19.14 12.74
C GLU A 175 39.46 18.29 11.73
N SER A 176 38.75 17.38 11.07
CA SER A 176 39.34 16.51 10.05
C SER A 176 38.51 16.50 8.79
N VAL A 177 39.18 16.45 7.63
CA VAL A 177 38.55 16.15 6.36
C VAL A 177 38.73 14.67 6.07
N VAL A 178 37.63 13.99 5.77
CA VAL A 178 37.56 12.54 5.70
C VAL A 178 36.91 12.13 4.39
N GLU A 179 37.57 11.24 3.66
CA GLU A 179 37.00 10.54 2.52
C GLU A 179 36.20 9.34 3.03
N VAL A 180 35.01 9.13 2.48
CA VAL A 180 34.09 8.07 2.88
C VAL A 180 33.63 7.30 1.66
N THR A 181 33.92 6.00 1.62
CA THR A 181 33.33 5.08 0.64
C THR A 181 32.19 4.31 1.29
N ILE A 182 31.04 4.22 0.63
CA ILE A 182 29.89 3.45 1.12
C ILE A 182 29.50 2.35 0.14
N ASP A 183 29.30 1.14 0.66
CA ASP A 183 28.83 -0.01 -0.13
C ASP A 183 27.30 0.00 -0.23
N THR A 184 26.65 0.46 0.85
CA THR A 184 25.20 0.61 0.95
C THR A 184 24.78 2.07 0.77
N GLY A 185 23.50 2.30 0.47
CA GLY A 185 22.93 3.65 0.35
C GLY A 185 21.78 3.91 1.34
N ARG A 186 22.02 3.77 2.65
CA ARG A 186 20.98 4.06 3.66
C ARG A 186 20.83 5.58 3.87
N THR A 187 19.62 6.01 4.23
CA THR A 187 19.34 7.42 4.55
C THR A 187 20.28 7.90 5.66
N HIS A 188 20.91 9.06 5.50
CA HIS A 188 21.86 9.66 6.44
C HIS A 188 23.07 8.77 6.84
N GLN A 189 23.42 7.73 6.07
CA GLN A 189 24.42 6.73 6.48
C GLN A 189 25.75 7.30 6.98
N ILE A 190 26.34 8.23 6.22
CA ILE A 190 27.64 8.83 6.56
C ILE A 190 27.53 9.65 7.86
N ARG A 191 26.42 10.37 8.03
CA ARG A 191 26.16 11.24 9.18
C ARG A 191 26.05 10.42 10.47
N VAL A 192 25.28 9.33 10.40
CA VAL A 192 25.06 8.40 11.51
C VAL A 192 26.34 7.63 11.86
N HIS A 193 27.06 7.09 10.87
CA HIS A 193 28.31 6.35 11.15
C HIS A 193 29.41 7.27 11.68
N ALA A 194 29.56 8.48 11.15
CA ALA A 194 30.54 9.43 11.66
C ALA A 194 30.22 9.84 13.11
N GLN A 195 28.95 10.07 13.43
CA GLN A 195 28.47 10.29 14.80
C GLN A 195 28.78 9.10 15.72
N PHE A 196 28.45 7.88 15.29
CA PHE A 196 28.72 6.65 16.04
C PHE A 196 30.22 6.49 16.36
N LEU A 197 31.09 6.80 15.39
CA LEU A 197 32.54 6.76 15.61
C LEU A 197 33.04 7.87 16.56
N GLY A 198 32.18 8.83 16.93
CA GLY A 198 32.51 9.96 17.81
C GLY A 198 33.00 11.20 17.07
N TYR A 199 32.86 11.24 15.75
CA TYR A 199 33.31 12.34 14.89
C TYR A 199 32.13 12.85 14.04
N PRO A 200 31.07 13.43 14.66
CA PRO A 200 29.92 13.92 13.91
C PRO A 200 30.34 15.03 12.93
N LEU A 201 29.59 15.17 11.84
CA LEU A 201 29.87 16.19 10.82
C LEU A 201 29.75 17.60 11.42
N ILE A 202 30.63 18.49 11.00
CA ILE A 202 30.55 19.91 11.37
C ILE A 202 29.32 20.51 10.73
N ASP A 203 28.68 21.49 11.40
CA ASP A 203 27.44 22.14 10.96
C ASP A 203 26.23 21.20 10.75
N ASP A 204 26.34 19.91 11.09
CA ASP A 204 25.20 19.00 11.10
C ASP A 204 24.33 19.27 12.32
N LYS A 205 23.37 20.17 12.15
CA LYS A 205 22.47 20.59 13.22
C LYS A 205 21.61 19.45 13.81
N ILE A 206 21.49 18.31 13.12
CA ILE A 206 20.75 17.14 13.62
C ILE A 206 21.68 16.26 14.44
N TYR A 207 22.73 15.70 13.83
CA TYR A 207 23.56 14.67 14.44
C TYR A 207 24.71 15.22 15.30
N ASN A 208 25.16 16.46 15.05
CA ASN A 208 26.13 17.14 15.90
C ASN A 208 25.42 17.95 16.99
N SER A 209 24.70 17.26 17.88
CA SER A 209 23.93 17.86 18.96
C SER A 209 24.02 17.04 20.25
N ARG A 210 24.03 17.73 21.40
CA ARG A 210 23.92 17.11 22.72
C ARG A 210 22.55 16.47 22.99
N ASN A 211 21.59 16.67 22.08
CA ASN A 211 20.32 15.94 22.11
C ASN A 211 20.56 14.42 22.04
N TRP A 212 21.66 13.98 21.44
CA TRP A 212 22.07 12.57 21.33
C TRP A 212 22.90 12.05 22.52
N GLY A 213 22.94 12.79 23.63
CA GLY A 213 23.74 12.45 24.82
C GLY A 213 25.00 13.31 24.95
N GLU A 214 25.73 13.15 26.06
CA GLU A 214 26.92 13.95 26.38
C GLU A 214 28.02 13.81 25.31
N GLN A 215 28.23 12.59 24.82
CA GLN A 215 29.17 12.25 23.75
C GLN A 215 28.53 12.33 22.35
N LYS A 216 27.41 13.04 22.20
CA LYS A 216 26.72 13.28 20.93
C LYS A 216 26.41 11.99 20.13
N GLY A 217 26.13 10.87 20.78
CA GLY A 217 25.75 9.60 20.13
C GLY A 217 26.91 8.68 19.74
N LYS A 218 28.13 8.94 20.22
CA LYS A 218 29.28 8.01 20.08
C LYS A 218 28.90 6.62 20.60
N ASN A 219 29.31 5.57 19.89
CA ASN A 219 29.00 4.16 20.19
C ASN A 219 27.50 3.84 20.33
N ALA A 220 26.61 4.70 19.82
CA ALA A 220 25.16 4.63 20.09
C ALA A 220 24.82 4.76 21.60
N GLU A 221 25.72 5.36 22.40
CA GLU A 221 25.51 5.67 23.81
C GLU A 221 24.67 6.95 23.93
N TYR A 222 23.36 6.83 23.72
CA TYR A 222 22.46 7.99 23.76
C TYR A 222 22.13 8.45 25.18
N GLY A 223 22.28 7.57 26.18
CA GLY A 223 21.99 7.84 27.60
C GLY A 223 20.49 7.94 27.94
N LYS A 224 19.62 7.41 27.06
CA LYS A 224 18.16 7.47 27.12
C LYS A 224 17.55 6.44 26.18
N SER A 225 16.27 6.11 26.37
CA SER A 225 15.57 5.18 25.47
C SER A 225 15.40 5.76 24.05
N TYR A 226 15.11 4.92 23.07
CA TYR A 226 14.86 5.39 21.71
C TYR A 226 13.61 6.26 21.62
N GLU A 227 12.58 5.97 22.42
CA GLU A 227 11.33 6.71 22.48
C GLU A 227 11.56 8.11 23.04
N GLU A 228 12.31 8.21 24.16
CA GLU A 228 12.69 9.48 24.76
C GLU A 228 13.56 10.32 23.81
N LEU A 229 14.56 9.69 23.21
CA LEU A 229 15.42 10.33 22.22
C LEU A 229 14.61 10.79 21.00
N ALA A 230 13.68 9.97 20.50
CA ALA A 230 12.82 10.31 19.39
C ALA A 230 11.94 11.53 19.71
N GLU A 231 11.38 11.62 20.91
CA GLU A 231 10.55 12.76 21.30
C GLU A 231 11.39 14.04 21.49
N ILE A 232 12.56 13.95 22.12
CA ILE A 232 13.50 15.08 22.24
C ILE A 232 13.90 15.60 20.87
N ILE A 233 14.23 14.69 19.95
CA ILE A 233 14.59 15.03 18.58
C ILE A 233 13.38 15.63 17.85
N ARG A 234 12.19 15.05 17.97
CA ARG A 234 10.96 15.55 17.33
C ARG A 234 10.62 16.97 17.77
N VAL A 235 10.71 17.29 19.06
CA VAL A 235 10.43 18.62 19.60
C VAL A 235 11.49 19.63 19.17
N ASN A 236 12.77 19.28 19.27
CA ASN A 236 13.86 20.20 18.95
C ASN A 236 14.02 20.44 17.43
N HIS A 237 13.62 19.48 16.61
CA HIS A 237 13.75 19.54 15.15
C HIS A 237 12.48 19.97 14.38
N ARG A 238 11.43 20.49 15.04
CA ARG A 238 10.26 21.07 14.33
C ARG A 238 10.69 22.21 13.40
N SER A 239 10.13 22.27 12.18
CA SER A 239 10.42 23.30 11.18
C SER A 239 10.22 24.73 11.70
N GLU A 240 9.23 24.93 12.56
CA GLU A 240 8.93 26.18 13.28
C GLU A 240 10.12 26.70 14.09
N ASN A 241 11.06 25.84 14.49
CA ASN A 241 12.23 26.24 15.28
C ASN A 241 13.39 26.77 14.42
N TRP A 242 13.37 26.62 13.09
CA TRP A 242 14.58 26.76 12.28
C TRP A 242 14.73 28.10 11.58
N MET A 243 13.64 28.76 11.19
CA MET A 243 13.75 29.96 10.35
C MET A 243 12.79 31.09 10.73
N GLU A 244 11.82 30.85 11.60
CA GLU A 244 10.72 31.80 11.84
C GLU A 244 10.34 31.81 13.32
N TYR A 245 9.85 32.94 13.82
CA TYR A 245 9.10 33.03 15.08
C TYR A 245 7.65 33.32 14.75
N LYS A 246 6.73 32.67 15.46
CA LYS A 246 5.30 33.01 15.37
C LYS A 246 5.15 34.49 15.72
N ASN A 247 4.49 35.27 14.86
CA ASN A 247 4.12 36.63 15.23
C ASN A 247 2.97 36.55 16.26
N PRO A 248 3.17 36.99 17.51
CA PRO A 248 2.13 36.93 18.53
C PRO A 248 0.92 37.81 18.18
N GLU A 249 1.11 38.85 17.36
CA GLU A 249 0.03 39.73 16.90
C GLU A 249 -0.78 39.13 15.75
N TYR A 250 -0.29 38.07 15.09
CA TYR A 250 -0.98 37.48 13.94
C TYR A 250 -2.30 36.81 14.34
N ASP A 251 -2.33 36.06 15.44
CA ASP A 251 -3.56 35.40 15.89
C ASP A 251 -4.63 36.46 16.21
N GLN A 252 -4.26 37.52 16.94
CA GLN A 252 -5.15 38.64 17.24
C GLN A 252 -5.61 39.37 15.97
N MET A 253 -4.71 39.60 15.00
CA MET A 253 -5.07 40.20 13.72
C MET A 253 -6.06 39.34 12.93
N MET A 254 -5.90 38.01 12.95
CA MET A 254 -6.83 37.10 12.29
C MET A 254 -8.19 37.04 13.01
N GLU A 255 -8.20 37.12 14.34
CA GLU A 255 -9.43 37.26 15.14
C GLU A 255 -10.14 38.59 14.84
N ASP A 256 -9.41 39.70 14.74
CA ASP A 256 -9.96 41.02 14.42
C ASP A 256 -10.52 41.07 12.99
N ILE A 257 -9.86 40.41 12.03
CA ILE A 257 -10.35 40.25 10.65
C ILE A 257 -11.62 39.38 10.64
N ALA A 258 -11.62 38.27 11.39
CA ALA A 258 -12.79 37.41 11.52
C ALA A 258 -13.96 38.11 12.21
N ALA A 259 -13.71 39.00 13.18
CA ALA A 259 -14.76 39.76 13.86
C ALA A 259 -15.41 40.83 12.97
N LYS A 260 -14.80 41.19 11.83
CA LYS A 260 -15.26 42.20 10.88
C LYS A 260 -15.56 41.61 9.49
N LEU A 261 -15.97 40.34 9.42
CA LEU A 261 -16.28 39.64 8.16
C LEU A 261 -17.25 40.42 7.26
N ASP A 262 -18.24 41.11 7.85
CA ASP A 262 -19.25 41.91 7.14
C ASP A 262 -18.69 43.20 6.50
N GLU A 263 -17.47 43.61 6.86
CA GLU A 263 -16.76 44.79 6.33
C GLU A 263 -15.63 44.42 5.34
N ILE A 264 -15.42 43.13 5.07
CA ILE A 264 -14.34 42.68 4.18
C ILE A 264 -14.69 43.00 2.73
N THR A 265 -13.89 43.87 2.13
CA THR A 265 -13.96 44.15 0.69
C THR A 265 -13.35 42.97 -0.08
N PRO A 266 -14.07 42.35 -1.03
CA PRO A 266 -13.52 41.33 -1.93
C PRO A 266 -12.28 41.85 -2.69
N ASP A 267 -11.23 41.04 -2.81
CA ASP A 267 -10.11 41.35 -3.68
C ASP A 267 -10.54 41.19 -5.15
N ASP A 268 -9.97 42.02 -6.02
CA ASP A 268 -10.26 41.96 -7.46
C ASP A 268 -9.85 40.58 -8.03
N PRO A 269 -10.80 39.78 -8.54
CA PRO A 269 -10.52 38.46 -9.08
C PRO A 269 -9.68 38.52 -10.37
N ASN A 270 -9.61 39.67 -11.05
CA ASN A 270 -8.89 39.82 -12.32
C ASN A 270 -7.44 40.31 -12.17
N ILE A 271 -6.94 40.52 -10.95
CA ILE A 271 -5.53 40.87 -10.76
C ILE A 271 -4.65 39.71 -11.23
N ARG A 272 -3.82 39.99 -12.24
CA ARG A 272 -2.81 39.06 -12.75
C ARG A 272 -1.82 38.69 -11.64
N PRO A 273 -1.29 37.45 -11.62
CA PRO A 273 -0.33 37.02 -10.60
C PRO A 273 0.87 37.95 -10.43
N GLU A 274 1.39 38.51 -11.53
CA GLU A 274 2.51 39.48 -11.54
C GLU A 274 2.17 40.85 -10.91
N ASP A 275 0.90 41.24 -10.89
CA ASP A 275 0.43 42.52 -10.36
C ASP A 275 0.03 42.40 -8.87
N ARG A 276 0.06 41.18 -8.29
CA ARG A 276 -0.25 40.97 -6.87
C ARG A 276 0.87 41.48 -5.96
N PRO A 277 0.54 42.03 -4.78
CA PRO A 277 1.54 42.43 -3.80
C PRO A 277 2.44 41.26 -3.40
N SER A 278 3.74 41.52 -3.21
CA SER A 278 4.72 40.53 -2.75
C SER A 278 4.53 40.07 -1.30
N THR A 279 3.57 40.65 -0.58
CA THR A 279 3.22 40.34 0.82
C THR A 279 1.71 40.25 0.97
N ASP A 280 1.23 39.32 1.79
CA ASP A 280 -0.19 39.08 2.02
C ASP A 280 -0.51 39.11 3.51
N LYS A 281 -1.44 39.99 3.91
CA LYS A 281 -1.82 40.22 5.31
C LYS A 281 -2.41 38.98 5.97
N ILE A 282 -3.11 38.11 5.24
CA ILE A 282 -3.69 36.87 5.79
C ILE A 282 -2.76 35.65 5.68
N CYS A 283 -1.59 35.81 5.07
CA CYS A 283 -0.63 34.73 4.92
C CYS A 283 0.19 34.59 6.20
N LEU A 284 0.12 33.42 6.85
CA LEU A 284 0.92 33.12 8.04
C LEU A 284 2.41 33.36 7.79
N ASN A 285 2.95 32.92 6.66
CA ASN A 285 4.37 33.02 6.34
C ASN A 285 4.82 34.45 5.95
N CYS A 286 3.90 35.36 5.61
CA CYS A 286 4.20 36.79 5.53
C CYS A 286 4.28 37.44 6.91
N ASN A 287 3.55 36.88 7.87
CA ASN A 287 3.37 37.40 9.23
C ASN A 287 4.10 36.53 10.25
N VAL A 288 5.33 36.16 9.92
CA VAL A 288 6.26 35.50 10.85
C VAL A 288 7.54 36.31 10.87
N ARG A 289 8.17 36.38 12.03
CA ARG A 289 9.47 37.06 12.14
C ARG A 289 10.56 36.09 11.70
N LYS A 290 11.16 36.32 10.53
CA LYS A 290 12.27 35.50 10.03
C LYS A 290 13.50 35.64 10.94
N LYS A 291 14.13 34.52 11.27
CA LYS A 291 15.45 34.47 11.91
C LYS A 291 16.50 34.88 10.90
N VAL A 292 17.60 35.48 11.36
CA VAL A 292 18.77 35.74 10.50
C VAL A 292 19.42 34.39 10.20
N PRO A 293 19.36 33.88 8.96
CA PRO A 293 19.86 32.56 8.66
C PRO A 293 21.39 32.56 8.70
N GLN A 294 21.99 31.50 9.25
CA GLN A 294 23.44 31.33 9.28
C GLN A 294 23.87 30.45 8.10
N MET A 295 25.14 30.48 7.71
CA MET A 295 25.62 29.62 6.61
C MET A 295 25.39 28.12 6.89
N ALA A 296 25.48 27.70 8.16
CA ALA A 296 25.18 26.34 8.61
C ALA A 296 23.70 25.92 8.38
N ASP A 297 22.78 26.86 8.13
CA ASP A 297 21.40 26.54 7.72
C ASP A 297 21.30 26.07 6.27
N PHE A 298 22.29 26.42 5.45
CA PHE A 298 22.25 26.20 4.01
C PHE A 298 23.20 25.09 3.55
N ARG A 299 24.33 24.92 4.24
CA ARG A 299 25.35 23.94 3.86
C ARG A 299 25.73 23.05 5.02
N MET A 300 25.96 21.79 4.69
CA MET A 300 26.66 20.83 5.53
C MET A 300 27.92 20.42 4.75
N PRO A 301 29.11 20.38 5.37
CA PRO A 301 30.35 19.96 4.73
C PRO A 301 30.33 18.44 4.50
N LEU A 302 29.47 18.03 3.58
CA LEU A 302 29.31 16.70 3.02
C LEU A 302 29.14 16.88 1.51
N HIS A 303 30.03 16.26 0.75
CA HIS A 303 30.09 16.37 -0.69
C HIS A 303 30.17 14.99 -1.33
N CYS A 304 29.28 14.71 -2.28
CA CYS A 304 29.33 13.52 -3.10
C CYS A 304 30.39 13.71 -4.19
N LEU A 305 31.59 13.17 -3.95
CA LEU A 305 32.77 13.41 -4.78
C LEU A 305 32.76 12.58 -6.06
N ARG A 306 32.40 11.29 -5.97
CA ARG A 306 32.50 10.36 -7.11
C ARG A 306 31.50 9.23 -7.04
N TYR A 307 30.87 8.94 -8.17
CA TYR A 307 30.15 7.69 -8.43
C TYR A 307 30.77 6.98 -9.60
N GLU A 308 30.97 5.67 -9.47
CA GLU A 308 31.55 4.86 -10.52
C GLU A 308 30.98 3.44 -10.53
N THR A 309 31.02 2.85 -11.71
CA THR A 309 30.76 1.44 -12.00
C THR A 309 31.89 0.95 -12.90
N ASP A 310 31.85 -0.33 -13.28
CA ASP A 310 32.79 -0.86 -14.27
C ASP A 310 32.64 -0.22 -15.67
N LYS A 311 31.52 0.47 -15.94
CA LYS A 311 31.21 1.07 -17.25
C LYS A 311 31.48 2.57 -17.33
N TRP A 312 31.36 3.29 -16.22
CA TRP A 312 31.42 4.76 -16.20
C TRP A 312 31.87 5.26 -14.84
N SER A 313 32.49 6.44 -14.81
CA SER A 313 32.90 7.14 -13.59
C SER A 313 32.66 8.63 -13.77
N PHE A 314 31.99 9.24 -12.80
CA PHE A 314 31.76 10.68 -12.74
C PHE A 314 32.32 11.21 -11.43
N GLN A 315 33.08 12.31 -11.50
CA GLN A 315 33.77 12.92 -10.36
C GLN A 315 33.63 14.47 -10.40
N THR A 316 33.49 15.10 -9.24
CA THR A 316 33.58 16.55 -9.05
C THR A 316 34.98 16.99 -8.63
N GLU A 317 35.24 18.29 -8.72
CA GLU A 317 36.38 18.89 -8.00
C GLU A 317 36.19 18.79 -6.48
N LEU A 318 37.30 18.73 -5.75
CA LEU A 318 37.24 18.86 -4.30
C LEU A 318 36.71 20.26 -3.92
N PRO A 319 35.69 20.34 -3.05
CA PRO A 319 35.17 21.63 -2.60
C PRO A 319 36.24 22.37 -1.79
N ASP A 320 36.21 23.71 -1.82
CA ASP A 320 37.27 24.56 -1.24
C ASP A 320 37.56 24.24 0.23
N TRP A 321 36.53 23.92 1.01
CA TRP A 321 36.66 23.57 2.43
C TRP A 321 37.36 22.22 2.68
N ALA A 322 37.48 21.37 1.66
CA ALA A 322 38.16 20.08 1.72
C ALA A 322 39.63 20.15 1.27
N ARG A 323 40.08 21.27 0.69
CA ARG A 323 41.46 21.44 0.22
C ARG A 323 42.38 21.79 1.39
N GLU A 324 43.56 21.18 1.44
CA GLU A 324 44.57 21.49 2.45
C GLU A 324 45.11 22.91 2.20
N SER A 325 45.16 23.73 3.25
CA SER A 325 45.43 25.18 3.18
C SER A 325 46.91 25.55 2.86
N GLY A 326 47.59 24.76 2.02
CA GLY A 326 49.01 24.91 1.67
C GLY A 326 49.36 24.81 0.18
N GLY A 327 48.39 24.63 -0.72
CA GLY A 327 48.65 24.64 -2.18
C GLY A 327 48.41 26.02 -2.79
N GLN A 328 49.44 26.60 -3.41
CA GLN A 328 49.39 27.91 -4.10
C GLN A 328 48.18 28.03 -5.04
N VAL A 329 47.44 29.12 -4.90
CA VAL A 329 46.45 29.58 -5.88
C VAL A 329 47.21 30.06 -7.12
N PRO A 330 46.99 29.52 -8.33
CA PRO A 330 47.40 30.22 -9.53
C PRO A 330 46.46 31.41 -9.73
N GLU A 331 47.02 32.61 -9.71
CA GLU A 331 46.34 33.82 -10.13
C GLU A 331 45.89 33.73 -11.60
N SER A 332 44.64 34.13 -11.82
CA SER A 332 44.17 34.94 -12.95
C SER A 332 43.53 34.23 -14.19
N VAL A 333 42.22 34.56 -14.36
CA VAL A 333 41.37 34.84 -15.56
C VAL A 333 41.15 33.79 -16.69
N PRO A 334 40.22 33.97 -17.67
CA PRO A 334 38.89 34.61 -17.78
C PRO A 334 37.79 33.69 -18.44
N ASN A 335 36.57 34.23 -18.60
CA ASN A 335 35.45 33.79 -19.47
C ASN A 335 35.73 32.83 -20.65
N GLN A 336 34.99 31.71 -20.70
CA GLN A 336 34.51 30.89 -21.86
C GLN A 336 35.56 30.31 -22.88
N PRO A 337 35.21 29.42 -23.84
CA PRO A 337 34.45 28.15 -23.83
C PRO A 337 35.17 26.98 -24.59
N ILE A 338 34.64 25.73 -24.48
CA ILE A 338 34.53 24.66 -25.53
C ILE A 338 35.76 23.84 -26.06
N LEU A 339 35.53 22.51 -26.16
CA LEU A 339 36.05 21.43 -27.05
C LEU A 339 37.39 20.66 -26.83
N GLU A 340 37.22 19.32 -26.89
CA GLU A 340 37.94 18.31 -27.70
C GLU A 340 39.18 17.53 -27.18
N THR A 341 38.90 16.24 -26.94
CA THR A 341 39.52 15.01 -27.52
C THR A 341 40.89 14.47 -27.09
N ASP A 342 40.80 13.17 -26.75
CA ASP A 342 41.53 12.04 -27.34
C ASP A 342 42.85 11.50 -26.74
N HIS A 343 42.76 10.18 -26.49
CA HIS A 343 43.74 9.10 -26.76
C HIS A 343 45.10 9.18 -26.04
N ALA A 344 45.75 8.10 -25.60
CA ALA A 344 45.51 6.66 -25.59
C ALA A 344 46.61 6.02 -24.71
N ASP A 345 46.52 4.70 -24.59
CA ASP A 345 47.62 3.74 -24.50
C ASP A 345 48.01 3.09 -23.16
N GLN A 346 47.63 1.79 -23.11
CA GLN A 346 48.50 0.60 -22.97
C GLN A 346 48.86 0.08 -21.56
N VAL A 347 48.09 -0.95 -21.10
CA VAL A 347 48.42 -2.42 -21.08
C VAL A 347 49.75 -2.84 -20.35
N PRO A 348 49.96 -4.05 -19.72
CA PRO A 348 49.11 -5.25 -19.50
C PRO A 348 49.16 -5.93 -18.09
N GLU A 349 48.25 -6.91 -17.92
CA GLU A 349 48.40 -8.28 -17.34
C GLU A 349 49.04 -8.54 -15.96
N SER A 350 48.31 -9.27 -15.10
CA SER A 350 48.49 -10.74 -15.00
C SER A 350 47.50 -11.42 -14.04
N SER A 351 46.70 -12.31 -14.63
CA SER A 351 46.20 -13.62 -14.16
C SER A 351 46.27 -14.02 -12.68
N LEU A 352 45.14 -14.53 -12.16
CA LEU A 352 45.03 -15.88 -11.57
C LEU A 352 43.59 -16.39 -11.70
N GLN A 353 43.46 -17.64 -12.17
CA GLN A 353 42.26 -18.38 -12.54
C GLN A 353 41.73 -19.25 -11.39
N ASN A 354 40.41 -19.50 -11.45
CA ASN A 354 39.63 -20.65 -10.98
C ASN A 354 39.63 -20.90 -9.46
N SER A 355 38.56 -21.34 -8.78
CA SER A 355 37.33 -22.09 -9.08
C SER A 355 36.31 -21.66 -7.99
N GLU A 356 35.00 -21.84 -8.05
CA GLU A 356 34.22 -23.04 -8.31
C GLU A 356 32.73 -22.62 -8.21
N LEU A 357 31.91 -23.25 -9.05
CA LEU A 357 30.46 -23.09 -9.15
C LEU A 357 29.74 -23.93 -8.08
N GLU A 358 28.50 -23.51 -7.80
CA GLU A 358 27.39 -24.27 -7.20
C GLU A 358 27.37 -24.46 -5.68
N LYS A 359 26.40 -23.79 -5.03
CA LYS A 359 25.27 -24.47 -4.35
C LYS A 359 24.25 -23.50 -3.73
N PHE A 360 22.99 -23.96 -3.80
CA PHE A 360 21.78 -23.56 -3.08
C PHE A 360 20.97 -22.34 -3.55
N GLN A 361 20.10 -22.65 -4.52
CA GLN A 361 18.68 -22.29 -4.51
C GLN A 361 18.04 -22.58 -3.14
N ASN A 362 17.22 -21.63 -2.66
CA ASN A 362 15.99 -21.75 -1.85
C ASN A 362 15.92 -20.67 -0.77
N SER A 363 15.24 -19.56 -1.04
CA SER A 363 14.71 -18.67 0.01
C SER A 363 13.65 -17.72 -0.57
N SER A 364 12.49 -18.26 -0.91
CA SER A 364 11.30 -17.47 -1.22
C SER A 364 10.13 -18.09 -0.46
N ASN A 365 10.02 -17.75 0.82
CA ASN A 365 8.83 -17.95 1.68
C ASN A 365 9.00 -17.24 3.05
N GLN A 366 9.19 -15.91 3.06
CA GLN A 366 9.33 -15.14 4.31
C GLN A 366 8.52 -13.82 4.36
N ASN A 367 7.56 -13.61 3.46
CA ASN A 367 6.92 -12.30 3.26
C ASN A 367 5.41 -12.23 3.56
N VAL A 368 4.87 -13.10 4.40
CA VAL A 368 3.40 -13.14 4.63
C VAL A 368 2.97 -12.57 5.99
N GLN A 369 3.70 -12.78 7.10
CA GLN A 369 3.29 -12.24 8.42
C GLN A 369 3.48 -10.72 8.62
N LEU A 370 4.29 -10.03 7.82
CA LEU A 370 4.45 -8.56 7.89
C LEU A 370 3.20 -7.76 7.45
N LYS A 371 2.16 -8.43 6.91
CA LYS A 371 0.98 -7.76 6.34
C LYS A 371 -0.21 -7.61 7.30
N ILE A 372 -0.23 -8.33 8.41
CA ILE A 372 -1.40 -8.34 9.32
C ILE A 372 -1.33 -7.16 10.32
N GLY A 373 -0.14 -6.85 10.87
CA GLY A 373 0.04 -5.68 11.75
C GLY A 373 0.01 -4.32 11.03
N PHE A 374 0.44 -4.25 9.77
CA PHE A 374 0.55 -2.98 9.04
C PHE A 374 -0.78 -2.42 8.50
N LYS A 375 -1.84 -3.23 8.44
CA LYS A 375 -3.14 -2.78 7.91
C LYS A 375 -4.11 -2.28 8.98
N PHE A 376 -3.97 -2.72 10.23
CA PHE A 376 -4.73 -2.14 11.36
C PHE A 376 -4.20 -0.75 11.76
N GLN A 377 -2.91 -0.49 11.56
CA GLN A 377 -2.30 0.80 11.91
C GLN A 377 -2.87 2.00 11.11
N LYS A 378 -3.42 1.76 9.91
CA LYS A 378 -4.09 2.82 9.11
C LYS A 378 -5.50 3.18 9.59
N ILE A 379 -6.14 2.34 10.40
CA ILE A 379 -7.42 2.66 11.06
C ILE A 379 -7.15 3.50 12.34
N MET A 380 -5.94 3.41 12.90
CA MET A 380 -5.55 4.00 14.19
C MET A 380 -5.20 5.51 14.14
N GLU A 381 -5.20 6.13 12.97
CA GLU A 381 -5.06 7.60 12.85
C GLU A 381 -6.42 8.33 12.98
N ALA A 382 -7.53 7.59 13.08
CA ALA A 382 -8.82 8.13 13.46
C ALA A 382 -8.91 8.24 14.99
N LYS A 383 -9.10 9.46 15.52
CA LYS A 383 -9.49 9.63 16.93
C LYS A 383 -10.86 8.99 17.14
N PHE A 384 -10.92 7.82 17.78
CA PHE A 384 -12.18 7.22 18.21
C PHE A 384 -12.86 8.13 19.25
N SER A 385 -14.13 8.44 19.04
CA SER A 385 -14.89 9.15 20.05
C SER A 385 -15.21 8.22 21.23
N LYS A 386 -15.50 8.78 22.41
CA LYS A 386 -15.97 7.98 23.56
C LYS A 386 -17.22 7.15 23.23
N ASP A 387 -18.07 7.62 22.30
CA ASP A 387 -19.24 6.88 21.84
C ASP A 387 -18.86 5.67 20.97
N ASP A 388 -17.80 5.75 20.18
CA ASP A 388 -17.32 4.64 19.35
C ASP A 388 -16.71 3.53 20.20
N ILE A 389 -15.92 3.88 21.22
CA ILE A 389 -15.40 2.94 22.23
C ILE A 389 -16.57 2.26 22.95
N GLY A 390 -17.58 3.05 23.35
CA GLY A 390 -18.80 2.54 23.97
C GLY A 390 -19.61 1.58 23.08
N LYS A 391 -19.57 1.71 21.75
CA LYS A 391 -20.21 0.74 20.84
C LYS A 391 -19.51 -0.61 20.89
N PHE A 392 -18.18 -0.65 20.90
CA PHE A 392 -17.42 -1.91 20.99
C PHE A 392 -17.59 -2.56 22.36
N GLY A 393 -17.54 -1.77 23.44
CA GLY A 393 -17.80 -2.25 24.79
C GLY A 393 -19.17 -2.89 24.97
N ARG A 394 -20.23 -2.25 24.44
CA ARG A 394 -21.59 -2.84 24.45
C ARG A 394 -21.68 -4.17 23.71
N VAL A 395 -20.88 -4.37 22.65
CA VAL A 395 -20.86 -5.64 21.91
C VAL A 395 -20.12 -6.71 22.71
N LEU A 396 -19.01 -6.34 23.35
CA LEU A 396 -18.24 -7.25 24.20
C LEU A 396 -19.08 -7.79 25.37
N CYS A 397 -19.83 -6.92 26.06
CA CYS A 397 -20.62 -7.29 27.24
C CYS A 397 -21.99 -7.94 26.92
N ASP A 398 -22.46 -7.91 25.66
CA ASP A 398 -23.79 -8.39 25.30
C ASP A 398 -23.74 -9.85 24.81
N THR A 399 -24.19 -10.77 25.67
CA THR A 399 -24.22 -12.23 25.43
C THR A 399 -25.12 -12.65 24.28
N ARG A 400 -25.96 -11.76 23.73
CA ARG A 400 -26.77 -12.03 22.53
C ARG A 400 -25.92 -12.05 21.26
N TYR A 401 -24.70 -11.50 21.29
CA TYR A 401 -23.77 -11.58 20.17
C TYR A 401 -22.97 -12.90 20.18
N PRO A 402 -22.70 -13.50 19.01
CA PRO A 402 -21.84 -14.68 18.91
C PRO A 402 -20.45 -14.42 19.47
N LEU A 403 -19.83 -15.44 20.07
CA LEU A 403 -18.54 -15.35 20.76
C LEU A 403 -17.46 -14.70 19.88
N LYS A 404 -17.34 -15.11 18.61
CA LYS A 404 -16.42 -14.49 17.65
C LYS A 404 -16.61 -12.98 17.42
N ALA A 405 -17.84 -12.47 17.49
CA ALA A 405 -18.09 -11.03 17.35
C ALA A 405 -17.63 -10.26 18.60
N ARG A 406 -17.71 -10.91 19.77
CA ARG A 406 -17.25 -10.37 21.05
C ARG A 406 -15.73 -10.36 21.12
N PHE A 407 -15.05 -11.42 20.66
CA PHE A 407 -13.59 -11.47 20.50
C PHE A 407 -13.06 -10.36 19.58
N ARG A 408 -13.73 -10.09 18.45
CA ARG A 408 -13.36 -8.98 17.58
C ARG A 408 -13.51 -7.62 18.27
N ALA A 409 -14.55 -7.43 19.07
CA ALA A 409 -14.72 -6.20 19.86
C ALA A 409 -13.64 -6.05 20.93
N LEU A 410 -13.28 -7.15 21.60
CA LEU A 410 -12.19 -7.22 22.57
C LEU A 410 -10.85 -6.80 21.96
N PHE A 411 -10.44 -7.38 20.82
CA PHE A 411 -9.18 -7.02 20.18
C PHE A 411 -9.14 -5.57 19.67
N ILE A 412 -10.28 -4.99 19.29
CA ILE A 412 -10.39 -3.57 18.96
C ILE A 412 -10.16 -2.71 20.21
N LEU A 413 -10.81 -3.02 21.34
CA LEU A 413 -10.65 -2.29 22.60
C LEU A 413 -9.21 -2.38 23.13
N ARG A 414 -8.60 -3.57 23.07
CA ARG A 414 -7.18 -3.78 23.39
C ARG A 414 -6.28 -2.85 22.60
N ASN A 415 -6.51 -2.77 21.29
CA ASN A 415 -5.73 -1.94 20.38
C ASN A 415 -5.91 -0.43 20.62
N ILE A 416 -7.05 0.00 21.17
CA ILE A 416 -7.30 1.41 21.54
C ILE A 416 -6.54 1.77 22.82
N GLY A 417 -6.52 0.88 23.82
CA GLY A 417 -5.59 0.98 24.95
C GLY A 417 -5.92 2.00 26.05
N ASP A 418 -7.01 2.77 25.92
CA ASP A 418 -7.38 3.83 26.89
C ASP A 418 -8.13 3.28 28.12
N ASP A 419 -8.24 4.11 29.18
CA ASP A 419 -8.88 3.71 30.43
C ASP A 419 -10.36 3.32 30.24
N LEU A 420 -11.05 3.95 29.29
CA LEU A 420 -12.44 3.59 28.97
C LEU A 420 -12.52 2.20 28.33
N SER A 421 -11.54 1.81 27.52
CA SER A 421 -11.43 0.46 26.98
C SER A 421 -11.14 -0.57 28.07
N VAL A 422 -10.28 -0.22 29.04
CA VAL A 422 -10.05 -1.05 30.24
C VAL A 422 -11.35 -1.27 31.01
N ASP A 423 -12.13 -0.20 31.25
CA ASP A 423 -13.42 -0.31 31.95
C ASP A 423 -14.39 -1.26 31.24
N TRP A 424 -14.51 -1.16 29.91
CA TRP A 424 -15.40 -2.04 29.13
C TRP A 424 -14.95 -3.49 29.11
N ILE A 425 -13.65 -3.76 29.02
CA ILE A 425 -13.10 -5.12 29.11
C ILE A 425 -13.33 -5.67 30.53
N SER A 426 -13.13 -4.85 31.55
CA SER A 426 -13.36 -5.21 32.97
C SER A 426 -14.82 -5.60 33.24
N ASN A 427 -15.78 -4.92 32.63
CA ASN A 427 -17.21 -5.21 32.78
C ASN A 427 -17.65 -6.54 32.14
N ALA A 428 -16.78 -7.22 31.39
CA ALA A 428 -17.13 -8.47 30.71
C ALA A 428 -16.69 -9.74 31.47
N PHE A 429 -16.04 -9.62 32.63
CA PHE A 429 -15.58 -10.78 33.43
C PHE A 429 -16.71 -11.59 34.08
N ASP A 430 -17.95 -11.10 34.06
CA ASP A 430 -19.14 -11.84 34.54
C ASP A 430 -19.66 -12.86 33.50
N ASP A 431 -18.94 -13.09 32.40
CA ASP A 431 -19.35 -14.02 31.34
C ASP A 431 -19.22 -15.49 31.74
N GLU A 432 -20.08 -16.34 31.16
CA GLU A 432 -20.04 -17.79 31.38
C GLU A 432 -18.93 -18.52 30.59
N SER A 433 -18.32 -17.88 29.58
CA SER A 433 -17.23 -18.47 28.80
C SER A 433 -15.89 -18.25 29.50
N ALA A 434 -15.28 -19.34 29.98
CA ALA A 434 -13.92 -19.33 30.51
C ALA A 434 -12.89 -18.87 29.46
N LEU A 435 -13.09 -19.22 28.18
CA LEU A 435 -12.23 -18.79 27.08
C LEU A 435 -12.28 -17.26 26.89
N LEU A 436 -13.47 -16.67 26.89
CA LEU A 436 -13.58 -15.22 26.77
C LEU A 436 -12.92 -14.53 27.95
N LYS A 437 -13.19 -14.99 29.18
CA LYS A 437 -12.60 -14.39 30.40
C LYS A 437 -11.07 -14.49 30.43
N HIS A 438 -10.51 -15.61 29.98
CA HIS A 438 -9.08 -15.76 29.74
C HIS A 438 -8.57 -14.65 28.78
N GLU A 439 -9.17 -14.52 27.60
CA GLU A 439 -8.76 -13.50 26.64
C GLU A 439 -8.93 -12.05 27.12
N LEU A 440 -9.92 -11.78 27.97
CA LEU A 440 -10.08 -10.46 28.62
C LEU A 440 -8.84 -10.14 29.46
N ALA A 441 -8.41 -11.07 30.31
CA ALA A 441 -7.23 -10.92 31.15
C ALA A 441 -5.96 -10.77 30.31
N TYR A 442 -5.78 -11.62 29.30
CA TYR A 442 -4.67 -11.54 28.36
C TYR A 442 -4.58 -10.15 27.71
N CYS A 443 -5.69 -9.67 27.15
CA CYS A 443 -5.75 -8.36 26.49
C CYS A 443 -5.41 -7.20 27.46
N LEU A 444 -5.90 -7.24 28.71
CA LEU A 444 -5.55 -6.24 29.72
C LEU A 444 -4.06 -6.26 30.05
N GLY A 445 -3.45 -7.44 30.13
CA GLY A 445 -2.00 -7.59 30.31
C GLY A 445 -1.20 -6.99 29.17
N GLN A 446 -1.57 -7.31 27.93
CA GLN A 446 -0.89 -6.79 26.73
C GLN A 446 -1.04 -5.27 26.55
N MET A 447 -2.13 -4.67 27.06
CA MET A 447 -2.31 -3.21 27.07
C MET A 447 -1.31 -2.49 27.97
N LYS A 448 -0.72 -3.17 28.95
CA LYS A 448 0.17 -2.61 30.00
C LYS A 448 -0.41 -1.38 30.71
N ASN A 449 -1.74 -1.21 30.69
CA ASN A 449 -2.40 -0.08 31.33
C ASN A 449 -2.63 -0.39 32.82
N LYS A 450 -2.07 0.45 33.69
CA LYS A 450 -2.13 0.28 35.15
C LYS A 450 -3.55 0.36 35.72
N SER A 451 -4.50 0.98 35.00
CA SER A 451 -5.91 1.01 35.42
C SER A 451 -6.55 -0.39 35.46
N ALA A 452 -5.95 -1.39 34.81
CA ALA A 452 -6.41 -2.78 34.83
C ALA A 452 -6.00 -3.56 36.10
N ILE A 453 -5.03 -3.09 36.88
CA ILE A 453 -4.51 -3.82 38.04
C ILE A 453 -5.61 -4.21 39.04
N PRO A 454 -6.53 -3.30 39.47
CA PRO A 454 -7.53 -3.64 40.48
C PRO A 454 -8.49 -4.78 40.08
N ILE A 455 -8.89 -4.82 38.81
CA ILE A 455 -9.78 -5.90 38.32
C ILE A 455 -9.01 -7.22 38.23
N LEU A 456 -7.77 -7.21 37.74
CA LEU A 456 -6.94 -8.41 37.64
C LEU A 456 -6.63 -9.01 39.01
N GLU A 457 -6.37 -8.18 40.03
CA GLU A 457 -6.25 -8.63 41.42
C GLU A 457 -7.54 -9.27 41.93
N THR A 458 -8.70 -8.70 41.58
CA THR A 458 -10.01 -9.25 41.97
C THR A 458 -10.23 -10.64 41.37
N ILE A 459 -9.92 -10.80 40.08
CA ILE A 459 -10.06 -12.08 39.36
C ILE A 459 -9.10 -13.13 39.89
N LEU A 460 -7.83 -12.78 40.15
CA LEU A 460 -6.86 -13.72 40.73
C LEU A 460 -7.29 -14.22 42.12
N ARG A 461 -7.92 -13.34 42.92
CA ARG A 461 -8.42 -13.68 44.27
C ARG A 461 -9.67 -14.56 44.26
N ASP A 462 -10.49 -14.48 43.23
CA ASP A 462 -11.77 -15.17 43.18
C ASP A 462 -11.60 -16.67 42.93
N LYS A 463 -11.78 -17.47 43.99
CA LYS A 463 -11.71 -18.94 43.94
C LYS A 463 -12.86 -19.59 43.18
N ASN A 464 -13.89 -18.83 42.81
CA ASN A 464 -15.00 -19.32 41.98
C ASN A 464 -14.71 -19.16 40.48
N GLN A 465 -13.70 -18.38 40.11
CA GLN A 465 -13.21 -18.31 38.73
C GLN A 465 -12.42 -19.56 38.36
N GLU A 466 -12.46 -19.93 37.08
CA GLU A 466 -11.75 -21.09 36.57
C GLU A 466 -10.23 -20.90 36.69
N PRO A 467 -9.45 -21.97 36.95
CA PRO A 467 -7.99 -21.87 37.03
C PRO A 467 -7.35 -21.23 35.80
N MET A 468 -7.90 -21.50 34.60
CA MET A 468 -7.53 -20.88 33.33
C MET A 468 -7.67 -19.33 33.34
N VAL A 469 -8.72 -18.79 33.94
CA VAL A 469 -8.90 -17.34 34.00
C VAL A 469 -7.99 -16.71 35.06
N ARG A 470 -7.78 -17.43 36.17
CA ARG A 470 -6.96 -16.97 37.29
C ARG A 470 -5.47 -16.92 36.96
N HIS A 471 -4.93 -17.91 36.22
CA HIS A 471 -3.51 -17.82 35.82
C HIS A 471 -3.32 -16.66 34.85
N GLU A 472 -4.21 -16.48 33.87
CA GLU A 472 -4.09 -15.41 32.89
C GLU A 472 -4.16 -14.02 33.55
N ALA A 473 -4.97 -13.87 34.61
CA ALA A 473 -4.95 -12.65 35.43
C ALA A 473 -3.61 -12.43 36.15
N GLY A 474 -2.98 -13.51 36.66
CA GLY A 474 -1.64 -13.46 37.25
C GLY A 474 -0.55 -13.13 36.22
N GLU A 475 -0.65 -13.68 35.01
CA GLU A 475 0.24 -13.40 33.90
C GLU A 475 0.11 -11.94 33.44
N ALA A 476 -1.12 -11.45 33.29
CA ALA A 476 -1.41 -10.07 32.94
C ALA A 476 -0.84 -9.06 33.94
N LEU A 477 -0.92 -9.35 35.25
CA LEU A 477 -0.25 -8.54 36.29
C LEU A 477 1.28 -8.55 36.11
N GLY A 478 1.84 -9.73 35.80
CA GLY A 478 3.25 -9.87 35.43
C GLY A 478 3.63 -9.06 34.20
N ALA A 479 2.79 -9.04 33.16
CA ALA A 479 2.99 -8.34 31.90
C ALA A 479 2.92 -6.81 32.03
N ILE A 480 1.98 -6.30 32.86
CA ILE A 480 1.93 -4.87 33.24
C ILE A 480 3.22 -4.47 33.97
N GLY A 481 3.78 -5.36 34.79
CA GLY A 481 5.10 -5.20 35.38
C GLY A 481 5.15 -4.17 36.52
N ASP A 482 4.01 -3.79 37.12
CA ASP A 482 3.98 -2.79 38.18
C ASP A 482 4.37 -3.41 39.54
N PRO A 483 5.28 -2.79 40.32
CA PRO A 483 5.66 -3.27 41.64
C PRO A 483 4.51 -3.44 42.64
N SER A 484 3.37 -2.74 42.47
CA SER A 484 2.21 -2.88 43.34
C SER A 484 1.63 -4.29 43.34
N SER A 485 1.78 -5.03 42.23
CA SER A 485 1.24 -6.38 42.07
C SER A 485 2.10 -7.47 42.73
N ARG A 486 3.25 -7.13 43.33
CA ARG A 486 4.13 -8.13 43.97
C ARG A 486 3.49 -8.81 45.18
N GLU A 487 2.78 -8.05 46.01
CA GLU A 487 2.19 -8.59 47.24
C GLU A 487 1.12 -9.65 46.92
N ILE A 488 0.26 -9.36 45.93
CA ILE A 488 -0.77 -10.30 45.49
C ILE A 488 -0.18 -11.54 44.82
N LEU A 489 0.77 -11.39 43.90
CA LEU A 489 1.39 -12.54 43.23
C LEU A 489 2.14 -13.43 44.23
N LYS A 490 2.74 -12.84 45.27
CA LYS A 490 3.42 -13.59 46.35
C LYS A 490 2.45 -14.38 47.22
N GLU A 491 1.25 -13.84 47.45
CA GLU A 491 0.17 -14.54 48.15
C GLU A 491 -0.26 -15.81 47.40
N TYR A 492 -0.39 -15.74 46.07
CA TYR A 492 -0.89 -16.82 45.23
C TYR A 492 0.20 -17.71 44.58
N LYS A 493 1.48 -17.45 44.84
CA LYS A 493 2.60 -18.31 44.44
C LYS A 493 2.51 -19.76 44.96
N ASN A 494 1.73 -20.01 46.01
CA ASN A 494 1.47 -21.35 46.56
C ASN A 494 -0.02 -21.75 46.44
N ASP A 495 -0.73 -21.25 45.42
CA ASP A 495 -2.12 -21.63 45.17
C ASP A 495 -2.25 -23.16 44.99
N PRO A 496 -3.35 -23.78 45.47
CA PRO A 496 -3.57 -25.21 45.26
C PRO A 496 -3.69 -25.62 43.80
N GLN A 497 -4.00 -24.69 42.88
CA GLN A 497 -3.98 -24.93 41.43
C GLN A 497 -2.57 -24.69 40.88
N PRO A 498 -1.88 -25.73 40.35
CA PRO A 498 -0.50 -25.61 39.88
C PRO A 498 -0.29 -24.50 38.86
N GLU A 499 -1.20 -24.34 37.91
CA GLU A 499 -1.10 -23.36 36.82
C GLU A 499 -1.08 -21.92 37.34
N VAL A 500 -1.88 -21.64 38.39
CA VAL A 500 -1.93 -20.32 39.03
C VAL A 500 -0.66 -20.07 39.85
N ALA A 501 -0.21 -21.08 40.61
CA ALA A 501 0.99 -20.99 41.44
C ALA A 501 2.26 -20.76 40.59
N GLU A 502 2.42 -21.54 39.52
CA GLU A 502 3.53 -21.45 38.58
C GLU A 502 3.54 -20.09 37.86
N THR A 503 2.38 -19.62 37.40
CA THR A 503 2.24 -18.31 36.74
C THR A 503 2.60 -17.17 37.67
N CYS A 504 2.13 -17.20 38.92
CA CYS A 504 2.46 -16.19 39.92
C CYS A 504 3.97 -16.18 40.24
N ASP A 505 4.62 -17.34 40.29
CA ASP A 505 6.09 -17.40 40.47
C ASP A 505 6.84 -16.80 39.29
N LEU A 506 6.42 -17.09 38.05
CA LEU A 506 7.01 -16.52 36.83
C LEU A 506 6.80 -14.99 36.77
N ALA A 507 5.57 -14.53 37.04
CA ALA A 507 5.22 -13.11 37.06
C ALA A 507 6.00 -12.32 38.12
N LEU A 508 6.18 -12.89 39.33
CA LEU A 508 7.02 -12.29 40.36
C LEU A 508 8.48 -12.16 39.92
N LYS A 509 9.06 -13.24 39.39
CA LYS A 509 10.44 -13.24 38.90
C LYS A 509 10.62 -12.24 37.77
N ARG A 510 9.62 -12.08 36.91
CA ARG A 510 9.61 -11.07 35.85
C ARG A 510 9.63 -9.65 36.41
N ILE A 511 8.75 -9.33 37.37
CA ILE A 511 8.72 -8.00 38.01
C ILE A 511 10.05 -7.73 38.73
N ASP A 512 10.56 -8.70 39.48
CA ASP A 512 11.84 -8.58 40.17
C ASP A 512 12.99 -8.36 39.16
N TRP A 513 12.99 -9.08 38.04
CA TRP A 513 13.96 -8.89 36.97
C TRP A 513 13.85 -7.52 36.29
N ILE A 514 12.63 -6.98 36.07
CA ILE A 514 12.44 -5.63 35.52
C ILE A 514 13.01 -4.58 36.47
N ILE A 515 12.75 -4.73 37.77
CA ILE A 515 13.27 -3.82 38.80
C ILE A 515 14.80 -3.88 38.85
N GLU A 516 15.39 -5.08 38.79
CA GLU A 516 16.84 -5.27 38.89
C GLU A 516 17.58 -4.86 37.61
N SER A 517 17.03 -5.16 36.44
CA SER A 517 17.68 -4.94 35.14
C SER A 517 17.41 -3.56 34.54
N GLY A 518 16.31 -2.90 34.95
CA GLY A 518 15.81 -1.66 34.33
C GLY A 518 15.38 -1.83 32.88
N LYS A 519 15.20 -3.07 32.41
CA LYS A 519 14.84 -3.43 31.04
C LYS A 519 13.57 -4.29 31.05
N ASP A 520 12.81 -4.20 29.97
CA ASP A 520 11.66 -5.06 29.72
C ASP A 520 12.05 -6.21 28.76
N THR A 521 11.21 -7.23 28.65
CA THR A 521 11.42 -8.34 27.70
C THR A 521 11.22 -7.87 26.26
N ASP A 522 12.16 -8.21 25.36
CA ASP A 522 12.14 -7.83 23.94
C ASP A 522 11.74 -9.04 23.09
N SER A 523 10.59 -8.95 22.41
CA SER A 523 10.02 -10.03 21.61
C SER A 523 9.90 -9.60 20.14
N PRO A 524 10.42 -10.38 19.17
CA PRO A 524 10.23 -10.11 17.75
C PRO A 524 8.78 -10.29 17.29
N TYR A 525 7.89 -10.80 18.15
CA TYR A 525 6.47 -11.06 17.88
C TYR A 525 5.53 -10.02 18.51
N GLN A 526 6.04 -8.91 19.05
CA GLN A 526 5.25 -7.86 19.72
C GLN A 526 4.39 -8.36 20.91
N SER A 527 4.76 -9.51 21.48
CA SER A 527 4.18 -10.06 22.72
C SER A 527 4.99 -9.66 23.94
N VAL A 528 4.35 -9.61 25.10
CA VAL A 528 5.05 -9.45 26.39
C VAL A 528 5.48 -10.80 26.92
N ASP A 529 6.72 -11.20 26.66
CA ASP A 529 7.19 -12.52 27.10
C ASP A 529 7.34 -12.57 28.65
N PRO A 530 6.92 -13.65 29.31
CA PRO A 530 7.07 -13.85 30.77
C PRO A 530 8.52 -13.90 31.26
N THR A 531 9.48 -14.22 30.39
CA THR A 531 10.91 -14.33 30.75
C THR A 531 11.79 -13.72 29.65
N PRO A 532 12.99 -13.21 29.98
CA PRO A 532 13.97 -12.84 28.97
C PRO A 532 14.55 -14.09 28.29
N THR A 533 14.93 -13.99 27.01
CA THR A 533 15.47 -15.14 26.27
C THR A 533 16.80 -15.64 26.83
N SER A 534 17.08 -16.94 26.62
CA SER A 534 18.37 -17.55 26.95
C SER A 534 19.53 -16.88 26.20
N SER A 535 20.71 -16.84 26.82
CA SER A 535 21.94 -16.33 26.23
C SER A 535 22.61 -17.27 25.23
N SER A 536 22.19 -18.55 25.19
CA SER A 536 22.71 -19.54 24.24
C SER A 536 22.00 -19.45 22.89
N ASP A 537 22.74 -19.52 21.78
CA ASP A 537 22.19 -19.62 20.41
C ASP A 537 22.13 -21.07 19.88
N SER A 538 22.61 -22.05 20.64
CA SER A 538 22.67 -23.45 20.19
C SER A 538 21.34 -24.18 20.36
N ILE A 539 20.69 -24.55 19.25
CA ILE A 539 19.43 -25.30 19.22
C ILE A 539 19.52 -26.61 20.02
N GLU A 540 20.66 -27.30 19.98
CA GLU A 540 20.85 -28.55 20.71
C GLU A 540 20.84 -28.34 22.24
N ILE A 541 21.54 -27.30 22.71
CA ILE A 541 21.60 -26.96 24.14
C ILE A 541 20.23 -26.46 24.60
N LEU A 542 19.58 -25.62 23.81
CA LEU A 542 18.25 -25.08 24.12
C LEU A 542 17.20 -26.19 24.15
N GLY A 543 17.19 -27.10 23.17
CA GLY A 543 16.26 -28.24 23.14
C GLY A 543 16.46 -29.18 24.32
N LYS A 544 17.71 -29.49 24.69
CA LYS A 544 18.01 -30.26 25.92
C LYS A 544 17.53 -29.54 27.18
N THR A 545 17.70 -28.22 27.25
CA THR A 545 17.23 -27.42 28.39
C THR A 545 15.72 -27.43 28.50
N LEU A 546 15.02 -27.29 27.37
CA LEU A 546 13.56 -27.23 27.27
C LEU A 546 12.87 -28.46 27.88
N ILE A 547 13.40 -29.66 27.59
CA ILE A 547 12.80 -30.96 27.97
C ILE A 547 13.35 -31.53 29.29
N ASP A 548 14.31 -30.86 29.94
CA ASP A 548 14.88 -31.32 31.20
C ASP A 548 13.97 -30.96 32.37
N LEU A 549 13.17 -31.94 32.83
CA LEU A 549 12.20 -31.78 33.92
C LEU A 549 12.84 -31.41 35.27
N LYS A 550 14.17 -31.51 35.41
CA LYS A 550 14.88 -31.10 36.63
C LYS A 550 15.23 -29.61 36.64
N ARG A 551 15.09 -28.92 35.50
CA ARG A 551 15.38 -27.49 35.36
C ARG A 551 14.19 -26.65 35.85
N PRO A 552 14.44 -25.49 36.48
CA PRO A 552 13.38 -24.55 36.82
C PRO A 552 12.59 -24.11 35.60
N LEU A 553 11.27 -23.91 35.76
CA LEU A 553 10.39 -23.40 34.68
C LEU A 553 10.92 -22.11 34.06
N TRP A 554 11.49 -21.21 34.87
CA TRP A 554 12.13 -19.98 34.39
C TRP A 554 13.15 -20.26 33.28
N GLU A 555 14.15 -21.12 33.53
CA GLU A 555 15.19 -21.47 32.54
C GLU A 555 14.61 -22.13 31.29
N ARG A 556 13.58 -22.96 31.45
CA ARG A 556 12.91 -23.64 30.33
C ARG A 556 12.13 -22.65 29.47
N TYR A 557 11.46 -21.66 30.06
CA TYR A 557 10.83 -20.55 29.34
C TYR A 557 11.85 -19.69 28.58
N GLN A 558 13.02 -19.42 29.17
CA GLN A 558 14.09 -18.69 28.47
C GLN A 558 14.57 -19.45 27.22
N ALA A 559 14.66 -20.78 27.31
CA ALA A 559 15.02 -21.64 26.19
C ALA A 559 13.89 -21.69 25.14
N MET A 560 12.63 -21.73 25.57
CA MET A 560 11.43 -21.71 24.74
C MET A 560 11.39 -20.49 23.83
N PHE A 561 11.44 -19.28 24.41
CA PHE A 561 11.40 -18.03 23.63
C PHE A 561 12.64 -17.84 22.76
N LYS A 562 13.79 -18.39 23.17
CA LYS A 562 14.98 -18.37 22.32
C LYS A 562 14.82 -19.28 21.10
N LEU A 563 14.30 -20.49 21.26
CA LEU A 563 13.98 -21.41 20.16
C LEU A 563 12.93 -20.81 19.21
N ARG A 564 11.90 -20.15 19.75
CA ARG A 564 10.94 -19.35 18.97
C ARG A 564 11.65 -18.32 18.10
N ASN A 565 12.52 -17.51 18.71
CA ASN A 565 13.18 -16.40 18.04
C ASN A 565 14.21 -16.85 16.97
N ILE A 566 14.75 -18.07 17.07
CA ILE A 566 15.64 -18.66 16.06
C ILE A 566 14.86 -19.01 14.78
N ASN A 567 13.62 -19.51 14.92
CA ASN A 567 12.66 -19.72 13.84
C ASN A 567 13.20 -20.50 12.61
N THR A 568 13.86 -21.65 12.83
CA THR A 568 14.18 -22.64 11.80
C THR A 568 13.40 -23.94 12.01
N ASP A 569 13.28 -24.79 10.99
CA ASP A 569 12.60 -26.08 11.11
C ASP A 569 13.19 -26.96 12.24
N GLU A 570 14.51 -26.90 12.45
CA GLU A 570 15.20 -27.60 13.54
C GLU A 570 14.84 -27.04 14.91
N SER A 571 14.78 -25.71 15.07
CA SER A 571 14.39 -25.10 16.34
C SER A 571 12.92 -25.34 16.65
N ILE A 572 12.05 -25.37 15.63
CA ILE A 572 10.62 -25.63 15.76
C ILE A 572 10.38 -27.09 16.17
N LYS A 573 11.08 -28.05 15.56
CA LYS A 573 11.02 -29.46 15.98
C LYS A 573 11.49 -29.64 17.42
N ALA A 574 12.56 -28.95 17.83
CA ALA A 574 13.05 -28.98 19.20
C ALA A 574 12.04 -28.35 20.18
N LEU A 575 11.42 -27.23 19.80
CA LEU A 575 10.38 -26.55 20.56
C LEU A 575 9.14 -27.44 20.75
N ALA A 576 8.69 -28.11 19.69
CA ALA A 576 7.53 -29.00 19.72
C ALA A 576 7.70 -30.20 20.66
N GLN A 577 8.94 -30.60 21.00
CA GLN A 577 9.17 -31.62 22.02
C GLN A 577 8.67 -31.21 23.41
N GLY A 578 8.57 -29.90 23.69
CA GLY A 578 8.04 -29.38 24.95
C GLY A 578 6.58 -29.75 25.22
N LEU A 579 5.80 -30.04 24.17
CA LEU A 579 4.41 -30.50 24.30
C LEU A 579 4.30 -31.89 24.95
N TYR A 580 5.38 -32.65 25.01
CA TYR A 580 5.40 -33.98 25.62
C TYR A 580 5.96 -33.98 27.05
N CYS A 581 6.28 -32.82 27.61
CA CYS A 581 6.70 -32.70 29.00
C CYS A 581 5.49 -32.87 29.93
N GLU A 582 5.47 -33.92 30.75
CA GLU A 582 4.32 -34.29 31.59
C GLU A 582 4.17 -33.43 32.87
N ASP A 583 5.15 -32.58 33.18
CA ASP A 583 5.31 -31.96 34.49
C ASP A 583 4.42 -30.74 34.76
N SER A 584 4.15 -29.92 33.75
CA SER A 584 3.38 -28.67 33.90
C SER A 584 2.45 -28.47 32.71
N ALA A 585 1.15 -28.33 32.99
CA ALA A 585 0.14 -27.97 31.99
C ALA A 585 0.37 -26.53 31.48
N LEU A 586 0.75 -25.60 32.36
CA LEU A 586 1.10 -24.23 31.99
C LEU A 586 2.27 -24.20 31.00
N PHE A 587 3.31 -25.01 31.22
CA PHE A 587 4.44 -25.10 30.30
C PHE A 587 4.02 -25.61 28.92
N ARG A 588 3.20 -26.67 28.86
CA ARG A 588 2.71 -27.21 27.58
C ARG A 588 1.78 -26.24 26.86
N HIS A 589 0.94 -25.52 27.61
CA HIS A 589 0.12 -24.42 27.09
C HIS A 589 1.00 -23.37 26.41
N GLU A 590 2.02 -22.88 27.09
CA GLU A 590 2.92 -21.85 26.53
C GLU A 590 3.67 -22.34 25.29
N ILE A 591 4.07 -23.62 25.26
CA ILE A 591 4.69 -24.21 24.06
C ILE A 591 3.71 -24.15 22.87
N ALA A 592 2.44 -24.48 23.08
CA ALA A 592 1.43 -24.41 22.03
C ALA A 592 1.21 -22.97 21.55
N TYR A 593 1.14 -22.01 22.48
CA TYR A 593 1.03 -20.58 22.18
C TYR A 593 2.19 -20.10 21.29
N VAL A 594 3.42 -20.41 21.70
CA VAL A 594 4.64 -20.05 20.99
C VAL A 594 4.72 -20.71 19.60
N LEU A 595 4.27 -21.97 19.46
CA LEU A 595 4.17 -22.63 18.15
C LEU A 595 3.12 -21.95 17.25
N GLY A 596 2.01 -21.49 17.83
CA GLY A 596 1.00 -20.66 17.16
C GLY A 596 1.57 -19.34 16.63
N GLN A 597 2.44 -18.67 17.41
CA GLN A 597 3.13 -17.44 16.96
C GLN A 597 4.05 -17.68 15.76
N VAL A 598 4.73 -18.84 15.72
CA VAL A 598 5.65 -19.22 14.65
C VAL A 598 4.92 -19.58 13.35
N GLN A 599 3.68 -20.08 13.43
CA GLN A 599 2.83 -20.45 12.29
C GLN A 599 3.47 -21.44 11.30
N SER A 600 4.36 -22.30 11.77
CA SER A 600 5.02 -23.28 10.91
C SER A 600 4.24 -24.60 10.85
N PRO A 601 3.97 -25.15 9.65
CA PRO A 601 3.29 -26.43 9.52
C PRO A 601 4.10 -27.59 10.10
N VAL A 602 5.40 -27.41 10.36
CA VAL A 602 6.31 -28.41 10.93
C VAL A 602 5.81 -28.98 12.27
N ALA A 603 5.08 -28.19 13.06
CA ALA A 603 4.56 -28.60 14.37
C ALA A 603 3.08 -29.06 14.35
N THR A 604 2.45 -29.13 13.17
CA THR A 604 1.02 -29.46 13.03
C THR A 604 0.70 -30.83 13.63
N LYS A 605 1.61 -31.78 13.48
CA LYS A 605 1.44 -33.14 14.00
C LYS A 605 1.40 -33.14 15.53
N GLU A 606 2.37 -32.51 16.17
CA GLU A 606 2.49 -32.48 17.63
C GLU A 606 1.32 -31.72 18.29
N LEU A 607 0.89 -30.59 17.69
CA LEU A 607 -0.29 -29.83 18.14
C LEU A 607 -1.57 -30.65 18.01
N LYS A 608 -1.74 -31.37 16.89
CA LYS A 608 -2.85 -32.30 16.69
C LYS A 608 -2.83 -33.40 17.75
N ASP A 609 -1.70 -34.06 17.96
CA ASP A 609 -1.57 -35.15 18.93
C ASP A 609 -1.98 -34.74 20.36
N ARG A 610 -1.80 -33.47 20.73
CA ARG A 610 -2.27 -32.93 22.02
C ARG A 610 -3.74 -32.57 22.03
N LEU A 611 -4.26 -31.91 20.99
CA LEU A 611 -5.69 -31.61 20.88
C LEU A 611 -6.56 -32.88 20.91
N LEU A 612 -6.09 -33.96 20.27
CA LEU A 612 -6.75 -35.27 20.21
C LEU A 612 -6.79 -36.02 21.55
N LEU A 613 -5.92 -35.67 22.51
CA LEU A 613 -5.79 -36.41 23.76
C LEU A 613 -6.86 -35.97 24.78
N GLU A 614 -7.88 -36.81 24.99
CA GLU A 614 -8.99 -36.48 25.90
C GLU A 614 -8.62 -36.33 27.38
N GLU A 615 -7.49 -36.93 27.79
CA GLU A 615 -6.95 -36.85 29.16
C GLU A 615 -6.02 -35.64 29.36
N GLU A 616 -5.73 -34.88 28.29
CA GLU A 616 -4.91 -33.68 28.38
C GLU A 616 -5.68 -32.53 29.04
N ASN A 617 -4.97 -31.65 29.74
CA ASN A 617 -5.57 -30.50 30.40
C ASN A 617 -6.24 -29.59 29.37
N CYS A 618 -7.49 -29.18 29.64
CA CYS A 618 -8.28 -28.33 28.76
C CYS A 618 -7.57 -27.01 28.36
N MET A 619 -6.68 -26.48 29.21
CA MET A 619 -5.79 -25.35 28.92
C MET A 619 -4.87 -25.63 27.72
N VAL A 620 -4.18 -26.76 27.75
CA VAL A 620 -3.27 -27.15 26.66
C VAL A 620 -4.05 -27.44 25.37
N ARG A 621 -5.24 -28.06 25.51
CA ARG A 621 -6.08 -28.43 24.37
C ARG A 621 -6.63 -27.20 23.65
N HIS A 622 -7.07 -26.14 24.35
CA HIS A 622 -7.53 -24.93 23.67
C HIS A 622 -6.39 -24.25 22.92
N GLU A 623 -5.21 -24.16 23.54
CA GLU A 623 -4.08 -23.46 22.95
C GLU A 623 -3.56 -24.19 21.71
N CYS A 624 -3.60 -25.52 21.72
CA CYS A 624 -3.33 -26.32 20.52
C CYS A 624 -4.37 -26.07 19.41
N ALA A 625 -5.64 -25.84 19.76
CA ALA A 625 -6.66 -25.50 18.77
C ALA A 625 -6.42 -24.10 18.17
N GLU A 626 -6.08 -23.10 18.98
CA GLU A 626 -5.76 -21.75 18.48
C GLU A 626 -4.49 -21.73 17.63
N ALA A 627 -3.44 -22.45 18.05
CA ALA A 627 -2.20 -22.59 17.29
C ALA A 627 -2.41 -23.26 15.92
N LEU A 628 -3.26 -24.31 15.85
CA LEU A 628 -3.66 -24.93 14.58
C LEU A 628 -4.45 -23.94 13.70
N GLY A 629 -5.29 -23.10 14.32
CA GLY A 629 -6.00 -22.02 13.63
C GLY A 629 -5.06 -20.99 13.02
N ALA A 630 -3.99 -20.64 13.73
CA ALA A 630 -2.97 -19.70 13.27
C ALA A 630 -2.07 -20.27 12.15
N ILE A 631 -1.79 -21.57 12.15
CA ILE A 631 -1.05 -22.25 11.06
C ILE A 631 -1.89 -22.35 9.78
N ALA A 632 -3.21 -22.52 9.93
CA ALA A 632 -4.20 -22.41 8.85
C ALA A 632 -3.94 -23.30 7.62
N THR A 633 -3.37 -24.51 7.74
CA THR A 633 -3.38 -25.45 6.59
C THR A 633 -4.74 -26.11 6.39
N ASP A 634 -4.97 -26.72 5.22
CA ASP A 634 -6.16 -27.55 4.97
C ASP A 634 -6.29 -28.67 6.01
N GLU A 635 -5.17 -29.32 6.38
CA GLU A 635 -5.13 -30.34 7.43
C GLU A 635 -5.56 -29.76 8.79
N CYS A 636 -5.03 -28.59 9.18
CA CYS A 636 -5.42 -27.90 10.42
C CYS A 636 -6.94 -27.60 10.43
N THR A 637 -7.47 -27.12 9.32
CA THR A 637 -8.89 -26.74 9.19
C THR A 637 -9.82 -27.96 9.33
N GLU A 638 -9.44 -29.11 8.76
CA GLU A 638 -10.18 -30.37 8.92
C GLU A 638 -10.18 -30.87 10.37
N ILE A 639 -9.03 -30.77 11.05
CA ILE A 639 -8.90 -31.12 12.47
C ILE A 639 -9.83 -30.25 13.31
N LEU A 640 -9.77 -28.92 13.16
CA LEU A 640 -10.58 -28.00 13.95
C LEU A 640 -12.10 -28.19 13.72
N LYS A 641 -12.53 -28.48 12.48
CA LYS A 641 -13.94 -28.81 12.17
C LYS A 641 -14.43 -30.04 12.91
N THR A 642 -13.55 -31.01 13.13
CA THR A 642 -13.86 -32.23 13.87
C THR A 642 -14.06 -31.93 15.36
N TYR A 643 -13.21 -31.09 15.94
CA TYR A 643 -13.19 -30.78 17.37
C TYR A 643 -14.04 -29.57 17.78
N ALA A 644 -14.67 -28.86 16.83
CA ALA A 644 -15.73 -27.89 17.12
C ALA A 644 -16.96 -28.48 17.85
N LYS A 645 -17.03 -29.82 18.00
CA LYS A 645 -18.05 -30.56 18.73
C LYS A 645 -17.53 -31.31 19.96
N ASP A 646 -16.32 -30.99 20.43
CA ASP A 646 -15.70 -31.59 21.62
C ASP A 646 -16.63 -31.58 22.85
N LYS A 647 -16.43 -32.49 23.82
CA LYS A 647 -17.21 -32.51 25.06
C LYS A 647 -16.93 -31.29 25.95
N GLU A 648 -15.71 -30.75 25.90
CA GLU A 648 -15.28 -29.61 26.69
C GLU A 648 -15.67 -28.30 26.00
N ARG A 649 -16.33 -27.41 26.75
CA ARG A 649 -16.83 -26.13 26.22
C ARG A 649 -15.69 -25.25 25.71
N VAL A 650 -14.60 -25.11 26.49
CA VAL A 650 -13.44 -24.28 26.13
C VAL A 650 -12.82 -24.75 24.81
N VAL A 651 -12.64 -26.06 24.60
CA VAL A 651 -12.07 -26.61 23.37
C VAL A 651 -12.99 -26.40 22.17
N ARG A 652 -14.32 -26.56 22.34
CA ARG A 652 -15.29 -26.25 21.27
C ARG A 652 -15.25 -24.79 20.86
N GLU A 653 -15.30 -23.89 21.84
CA GLU A 653 -15.28 -22.44 21.63
C GLU A 653 -13.96 -22.03 20.96
N SER A 654 -12.84 -22.64 21.35
CA SER A 654 -11.51 -22.36 20.76
C SER A 654 -11.41 -22.89 19.34
N CYS A 655 -11.95 -24.07 19.03
CA CYS A 655 -12.05 -24.55 17.65
C CYS A 655 -12.95 -23.66 16.80
N GLU A 656 -14.05 -23.11 17.36
CA GLU A 656 -14.91 -22.16 16.65
C GLU A 656 -14.17 -20.85 16.33
N VAL A 657 -13.43 -20.30 17.29
CA VAL A 657 -12.61 -19.09 17.11
C VAL A 657 -11.45 -19.36 16.15
N ALA A 658 -10.74 -20.47 16.31
CA ALA A 658 -9.63 -20.90 15.46
C ALA A 658 -10.06 -21.18 14.01
N LEU A 659 -11.27 -21.70 13.78
CA LEU A 659 -11.84 -21.85 12.44
C LEU A 659 -12.17 -20.50 11.81
N ASP A 660 -12.67 -19.54 12.58
CA ASP A 660 -12.90 -18.16 12.12
C ASP A 660 -11.56 -17.46 11.79
N MET A 661 -10.49 -17.76 12.54
CA MET A 661 -9.11 -17.31 12.27
C MET A 661 -8.51 -17.98 11.03
N ALA A 662 -8.64 -19.30 10.89
CA ALA A 662 -8.15 -20.03 9.73
C ALA A 662 -8.94 -19.70 8.45
N GLU A 663 -10.26 -19.46 8.57
CA GLU A 663 -11.08 -18.92 7.49
C GLU A 663 -10.56 -17.53 7.10
N TYR A 664 -10.26 -16.66 8.06
CA TYR A 664 -9.68 -15.33 7.83
C TYR A 664 -8.28 -15.33 7.18
N GLU A 665 -7.41 -16.30 7.52
CA GLU A 665 -6.06 -16.44 6.95
C GLU A 665 -6.04 -17.10 5.56
N ASN A 666 -6.94 -18.06 5.28
CA ASN A 666 -6.96 -18.85 4.04
C ASN A 666 -7.77 -18.26 2.89
N SER A 667 -8.45 -17.17 3.16
CA SER A 667 -9.37 -16.55 2.25
C SER A 667 -8.82 -15.19 1.81
N ASP A 668 -9.33 -14.64 0.71
CA ASP A 668 -9.13 -13.23 0.35
C ASP A 668 -9.86 -12.27 1.32
N GLU A 669 -9.97 -12.61 2.62
CA GLU A 669 -10.81 -11.97 3.65
C GLU A 669 -10.20 -10.74 4.32
N LEU A 670 -9.22 -10.13 3.67
CA LEU A 670 -9.14 -8.67 3.70
C LEU A 670 -10.43 -8.01 3.16
N GLN A 671 -11.33 -8.77 2.54
CA GLN A 671 -12.69 -8.36 2.19
C GLN A 671 -13.80 -8.74 3.21
N GLN A 672 -13.58 -9.61 4.21
CA GLN A 672 -14.65 -10.06 5.14
C GLN A 672 -14.65 -9.49 6.58
N ALA A 673 -13.60 -8.83 7.06
CA ALA A 673 -13.78 -7.92 8.21
C ALA A 673 -14.78 -6.80 7.86
N ALA A 674 -14.80 -6.38 6.59
CA ALA A 674 -15.88 -5.56 6.02
C ALA A 674 -17.22 -6.33 5.93
N PHE A 675 -17.22 -7.66 5.88
CA PHE A 675 -18.42 -8.51 5.77
C PHE A 675 -19.20 -8.71 7.07
N VAL A 676 -18.59 -8.66 8.25
CA VAL A 676 -19.36 -8.66 9.52
C VAL A 676 -19.96 -7.28 9.83
N ALA A 677 -19.33 -6.19 9.36
CA ALA A 677 -19.99 -4.90 9.24
C ALA A 677 -21.12 -4.94 8.16
N LYS A 678 -20.92 -5.63 7.02
CA LYS A 678 -21.98 -5.89 6.01
C LYS A 678 -23.16 -6.70 6.57
N ARG A 679 -22.92 -7.67 7.47
CA ARG A 679 -23.99 -8.49 8.04
C ARG A 679 -24.91 -7.70 8.97
N ARG A 680 -24.38 -6.73 9.74
CA ARG A 680 -25.19 -5.77 10.52
C ARG A 680 -26.01 -4.82 9.63
N PHE A 681 -25.52 -4.49 8.43
CA PHE A 681 -26.30 -3.78 7.42
C PHE A 681 -27.36 -4.67 6.75
N GLN A 682 -27.08 -5.95 6.53
CA GLN A 682 -28.01 -6.89 5.89
C GLN A 682 -29.14 -7.38 6.81
N THR A 683 -28.90 -7.56 8.12
CA THR A 683 -29.99 -7.89 9.07
C THR A 683 -30.86 -6.68 9.43
N SER A 684 -30.34 -5.45 9.31
CA SER A 684 -31.14 -4.23 9.53
C SER A 684 -31.84 -3.69 8.26
N SER A 685 -31.36 -4.01 7.05
CA SER A 685 -32.00 -3.64 5.77
C SER A 685 -33.04 -4.65 5.27
N ARG A 686 -33.06 -5.88 5.79
CA ARG A 686 -34.12 -6.87 5.47
C ARG A 686 -35.52 -6.40 5.89
N ALA A 687 -35.61 -5.41 6.79
CA ALA A 687 -36.86 -4.83 7.25
C ALA A 687 -37.35 -3.61 6.43
N LEU A 688 -36.62 -3.14 5.41
CA LEU A 688 -36.92 -1.91 4.65
C LEU A 688 -36.71 -2.05 3.13
N LYS A 689 -37.06 -3.20 2.52
CA LYS A 689 -36.99 -3.34 1.06
C LYS A 689 -38.22 -2.70 0.39
N GLU A 690 -38.07 -1.48 -0.11
CA GLU A 690 -38.80 -1.11 -1.33
C GLU A 690 -38.31 -2.00 -2.48
N ASN A 691 -39.24 -2.66 -3.17
CA ASN A 691 -38.95 -3.45 -4.35
C ASN A 691 -38.81 -2.51 -5.55
N TYR A 692 -37.59 -2.32 -6.05
CA TYR A 692 -37.37 -1.60 -7.30
C TYR A 692 -37.81 -2.46 -8.50
N PRO A 693 -38.33 -1.85 -9.57
CA PRO A 693 -38.77 -2.59 -10.74
C PRO A 693 -37.57 -3.24 -11.46
N LYS A 694 -37.79 -4.45 -11.97
CA LYS A 694 -36.84 -5.13 -12.88
C LYS A 694 -37.19 -4.75 -14.30
N LEU A 695 -36.60 -3.68 -14.80
CA LEU A 695 -36.89 -3.13 -16.11
C LEU A 695 -36.06 -3.81 -17.19
N THR A 696 -36.72 -4.21 -18.27
CA THR A 696 -36.09 -4.72 -19.51
C THR A 696 -36.27 -3.77 -20.68
N SER A 697 -36.96 -2.65 -20.49
CA SER A 697 -37.12 -1.56 -21.46
C SER A 697 -37.08 -0.23 -20.71
N PHE A 698 -36.63 0.83 -21.37
CA PHE A 698 -36.43 2.14 -20.77
C PHE A 698 -37.07 3.21 -21.66
N THR A 699 -37.81 4.12 -21.04
CA THR A 699 -38.45 5.26 -21.71
C THR A 699 -38.03 6.57 -21.03
N ASP A 700 -38.33 7.71 -21.65
CA ASP A 700 -38.12 9.03 -21.02
C ASP A 700 -38.80 9.16 -19.64
N SER A 701 -39.92 8.46 -19.45
CA SER A 701 -40.64 8.46 -18.18
C SER A 701 -39.88 7.77 -17.05
N ASP A 702 -38.86 6.98 -17.37
CA ASP A 702 -38.08 6.21 -16.40
C ASP A 702 -36.82 6.96 -15.94
N ILE A 703 -36.44 8.05 -16.59
CA ILE A 703 -35.27 8.85 -16.24
C ILE A 703 -35.38 9.32 -14.77
N GLY A 704 -34.31 9.11 -14.01
CA GLY A 704 -34.25 9.44 -12.59
C GLY A 704 -34.90 8.40 -11.67
N LYS A 705 -35.44 7.29 -12.19
CA LYS A 705 -35.92 6.17 -11.36
C LYS A 705 -34.81 5.15 -11.11
N MET A 706 -34.87 4.48 -9.97
CA MET A 706 -34.00 3.33 -9.68
C MET A 706 -34.63 2.05 -10.26
N TYR A 707 -33.80 1.16 -10.81
CA TYR A 707 -34.24 -0.17 -11.23
C TYR A 707 -33.24 -1.23 -10.77
N GLU A 708 -33.74 -2.45 -10.57
CA GLU A 708 -32.95 -3.60 -10.15
C GLU A 708 -32.59 -4.47 -11.35
N ILE A 709 -31.29 -4.79 -11.47
CA ILE A 709 -30.82 -5.91 -12.28
C ILE A 709 -30.79 -7.12 -11.37
N ASP A 710 -31.51 -8.17 -11.76
CA ASP A 710 -31.52 -9.44 -11.05
C ASP A 710 -30.10 -9.99 -10.87
N ILE A 711 -29.81 -10.54 -9.68
CA ILE A 711 -28.49 -11.01 -9.31
C ILE A 711 -28.03 -12.21 -10.16
N GLU A 712 -28.96 -13.04 -10.64
CA GLU A 712 -28.64 -14.16 -11.53
C GLU A 712 -28.17 -13.64 -12.89
N THR A 713 -28.86 -12.64 -13.43
CA THR A 713 -28.49 -11.91 -14.64
C THR A 713 -27.14 -11.20 -14.46
N ALA A 714 -26.91 -10.53 -13.33
CA ALA A 714 -25.63 -9.89 -13.04
C ALA A 714 -24.46 -10.89 -12.99
N ARG A 715 -24.67 -12.09 -12.42
CA ARG A 715 -23.68 -13.19 -12.43
C ARG A 715 -23.49 -13.76 -13.84
N GLN A 716 -24.55 -13.89 -14.62
CA GLN A 716 -24.48 -14.35 -16.01
C GLN A 716 -23.69 -13.36 -16.88
N LEU A 717 -23.78 -12.06 -16.59
CA LEU A 717 -23.01 -11.02 -17.27
C LEU A 717 -21.59 -10.84 -16.70
N GLN A 718 -21.23 -11.62 -15.68
CA GLN A 718 -19.96 -11.57 -14.95
C GLN A 718 -19.64 -10.19 -14.36
N TYR A 719 -20.64 -9.49 -13.85
CA TYR A 719 -20.45 -8.15 -13.29
C TYR A 719 -19.46 -8.10 -12.11
N ASP A 720 -19.22 -9.21 -11.44
CA ASP A 720 -18.14 -9.40 -10.46
C ASP A 720 -16.74 -9.21 -11.06
N LYS A 721 -16.55 -9.46 -12.36
CA LYS A 721 -15.29 -9.29 -13.08
C LYS A 721 -15.27 -8.03 -13.96
N GLN A 722 -16.44 -7.57 -14.37
CA GLN A 722 -16.60 -6.61 -15.47
C GLN A 722 -16.96 -5.18 -15.01
N LEU A 723 -17.49 -5.00 -13.79
CA LEU A 723 -17.84 -3.67 -13.27
C LEU A 723 -16.61 -2.91 -12.73
N THR A 724 -16.76 -1.58 -12.62
CA THR A 724 -15.77 -0.75 -11.93
C THR A 724 -15.63 -1.16 -10.46
N LEU A 725 -14.43 -1.04 -9.88
CA LEU A 725 -14.14 -1.45 -8.50
C LEU A 725 -15.13 -0.86 -7.46
N LYS A 726 -15.54 0.39 -7.64
CA LYS A 726 -16.49 1.07 -6.74
C LYS A 726 -17.89 0.48 -6.83
N LEU A 727 -18.39 0.26 -8.05
CA LEU A 727 -19.72 -0.31 -8.26
C LEU A 727 -19.76 -1.78 -7.86
N LYS A 728 -18.70 -2.54 -8.15
CA LYS A 728 -18.50 -3.90 -7.64
C LYS A 728 -18.60 -3.94 -6.11
N ALA A 729 -17.85 -3.07 -5.42
CA ALA A 729 -17.91 -2.98 -3.97
C ALA A 729 -19.32 -2.64 -3.46
N GLN A 730 -20.06 -1.75 -4.13
CA GLN A 730 -21.46 -1.45 -3.78
C GLN A 730 -22.35 -2.70 -3.90
N VAL A 731 -22.32 -3.38 -5.06
CA VAL A 731 -23.12 -4.59 -5.30
C VAL A 731 -22.79 -5.69 -4.30
N GLU A 732 -21.50 -5.91 -4.01
CA GLU A 732 -21.05 -6.89 -3.01
C GLU A 732 -21.40 -6.49 -1.57
N THR A 733 -21.58 -5.20 -1.29
CA THR A 733 -21.92 -4.72 0.06
C THR A 733 -23.42 -4.80 0.31
N LEU A 734 -24.21 -4.35 -0.66
CA LEU A 734 -25.67 -4.33 -0.58
C LEU A 734 -26.31 -5.66 -0.99
N ASN A 735 -25.57 -6.53 -1.67
CA ASN A 735 -26.05 -7.80 -2.25
C ASN A 735 -27.26 -7.60 -3.18
N GLU A 736 -27.24 -6.51 -3.94
CA GLU A 736 -28.22 -6.15 -4.96
C GLU A 736 -27.53 -5.26 -6.01
N MET A 737 -27.99 -5.33 -7.26
CA MET A 737 -27.52 -4.46 -8.34
C MET A 737 -28.63 -3.48 -8.71
N VAL A 738 -28.68 -2.35 -8.01
CA VAL A 738 -29.65 -1.28 -8.27
C VAL A 738 -28.91 -0.07 -8.80
N THR A 739 -29.42 0.50 -9.89
CA THR A 739 -28.82 1.67 -10.54
C THR A 739 -29.90 2.60 -11.07
N VAL A 740 -29.58 3.88 -11.18
CA VAL A 740 -30.49 4.90 -11.71
C VAL A 740 -30.57 4.81 -13.24
N VAL A 741 -31.77 4.97 -13.78
CA VAL A 741 -31.99 5.12 -15.23
C VAL A 741 -31.63 6.54 -15.62
N ARG A 742 -30.67 6.68 -16.53
CA ARG A 742 -30.18 7.97 -17.01
C ARG A 742 -30.55 8.21 -18.46
N LYS A 743 -30.63 9.48 -18.86
CA LYS A 743 -30.91 9.86 -20.25
C LYS A 743 -30.00 9.16 -21.28
N PRO A 744 -28.67 9.05 -21.11
CA PRO A 744 -27.81 8.30 -22.04
C PRO A 744 -28.21 6.84 -22.25
N LEU A 745 -28.75 6.16 -21.23
CA LEU A 745 -29.23 4.78 -21.36
C LEU A 745 -30.51 4.71 -22.20
N VAL A 746 -31.42 5.66 -22.02
CA VAL A 746 -32.66 5.77 -22.81
C VAL A 746 -32.31 6.04 -24.27
N GLU A 747 -31.38 6.96 -24.55
CA GLU A 747 -30.92 7.24 -25.92
C GLU A 747 -30.31 5.99 -26.60
N ILE A 748 -29.53 5.19 -25.87
CA ILE A 748 -29.04 3.90 -26.37
C ILE A 748 -30.20 2.92 -26.63
N ALA A 749 -31.16 2.84 -25.70
CA ALA A 749 -32.31 1.94 -25.82
C ALA A 749 -33.17 2.28 -27.05
N ASP A 750 -33.43 3.56 -27.28
CA ASP A 750 -34.16 4.05 -28.45
C ASP A 750 -33.44 3.72 -29.75
N CYS A 751 -32.10 3.87 -29.77
CA CYS A 751 -31.28 3.48 -30.93
C CYS A 751 -31.35 1.97 -31.19
N MET A 752 -31.28 1.14 -30.15
CA MET A 752 -31.37 -0.32 -30.26
C MET A 752 -32.75 -0.78 -30.79
N GLN A 753 -33.82 -0.08 -30.43
CA GLN A 753 -35.18 -0.39 -30.88
C GLN A 753 -35.48 0.14 -32.28
N SER A 754 -35.03 1.36 -32.60
CA SER A 754 -35.48 2.11 -33.79
C SER A 754 -34.58 1.93 -35.01
N VAL A 755 -33.30 1.61 -34.83
CA VAL A 755 -32.28 1.72 -35.90
C VAL A 755 -31.65 0.37 -36.26
N CYS A 756 -31.80 -0.65 -35.41
CA CYS A 756 -31.13 -1.93 -35.63
C CYS A 756 -31.94 -2.86 -36.54
N SER A 757 -31.65 -2.78 -37.83
CA SER A 757 -32.18 -3.66 -38.89
C SER A 757 -31.06 -4.16 -39.81
N VAL A 758 -31.38 -5.15 -40.66
CA VAL A 758 -30.44 -5.69 -41.66
C VAL A 758 -30.08 -4.68 -42.76
N ASP A 759 -30.92 -3.67 -42.97
CA ASP A 759 -30.76 -2.65 -44.02
C ASP A 759 -29.90 -1.46 -43.58
N ILE A 760 -29.67 -1.32 -42.26
CA ILE A 760 -28.97 -0.18 -41.68
C ILE A 760 -27.60 -0.66 -41.18
N PRO A 761 -26.49 -0.03 -41.61
CA PRO A 761 -25.16 -0.30 -41.07
C PRO A 761 -25.15 -0.14 -39.55
N ALA A 762 -24.35 -0.98 -38.87
CA ALA A 762 -24.26 -1.01 -37.42
C ALA A 762 -23.96 0.38 -36.88
N LEU A 763 -24.88 0.88 -36.04
CA LEU A 763 -24.79 2.22 -35.51
C LEU A 763 -23.65 2.29 -34.50
N ARG A 764 -22.80 3.31 -34.63
CA ARG A 764 -21.69 3.59 -33.69
C ARG A 764 -22.13 4.68 -32.72
N LEU A 765 -22.16 4.35 -31.43
CA LEU A 765 -22.42 5.26 -30.34
C LEU A 765 -21.12 5.47 -29.56
N VAL A 766 -20.78 6.73 -29.27
CA VAL A 766 -19.63 7.07 -28.42
C VAL A 766 -20.11 7.78 -27.18
N LEU A 767 -19.95 7.13 -26.04
CA LEU A 767 -20.21 7.70 -24.72
C LEU A 767 -19.01 8.56 -24.29
N TRP A 768 -19.24 9.85 -24.11
CA TRP A 768 -18.21 10.83 -23.74
C TRP A 768 -18.70 11.76 -22.62
N GLY A 769 -17.79 12.56 -22.05
CA GLY A 769 -18.11 13.48 -20.95
C GLY A 769 -17.08 13.42 -19.83
N HIS A 770 -17.27 14.24 -18.80
CA HIS A 770 -16.33 14.37 -17.70
C HIS A 770 -16.04 13.03 -16.97
N PHE A 771 -14.87 12.96 -16.34
CA PHE A 771 -14.48 11.78 -15.58
C PHE A 771 -15.41 11.55 -14.38
N GLY A 772 -15.92 10.34 -14.23
CA GLY A 772 -16.78 9.98 -13.11
C GLY A 772 -18.28 10.24 -13.32
N THR A 773 -18.72 10.68 -14.51
CA THR A 773 -20.14 10.90 -14.82
C THR A 773 -20.94 9.61 -15.11
N GLY A 774 -20.35 8.42 -14.93
CA GLY A 774 -21.08 7.14 -15.05
C GLY A 774 -21.09 6.50 -16.44
N LYS A 775 -20.25 6.93 -17.39
CA LYS A 775 -20.12 6.34 -18.74
C LYS A 775 -20.02 4.80 -18.74
N SER A 776 -19.10 4.23 -17.96
CA SER A 776 -18.93 2.78 -17.80
C SER A 776 -20.15 2.08 -17.21
N VAL A 777 -20.89 2.76 -16.32
CA VAL A 777 -22.13 2.24 -15.73
C VAL A 777 -23.22 2.20 -16.79
N THR A 778 -23.37 3.25 -17.58
CA THR A 778 -24.30 3.30 -18.72
C THR A 778 -23.98 2.21 -19.74
N LEU A 779 -22.70 1.97 -20.07
CA LEU A 779 -22.32 0.85 -20.94
C LEU A 779 -22.72 -0.51 -20.35
N SER A 780 -22.50 -0.70 -19.04
CA SER A 780 -22.92 -1.93 -18.35
C SER A 780 -24.44 -2.11 -18.41
N GLN A 781 -25.22 -1.04 -18.20
CA GLN A 781 -26.68 -1.05 -18.32
C GLN A 781 -27.13 -1.39 -19.75
N ALA A 782 -26.42 -0.92 -20.78
CA ALA A 782 -26.68 -1.27 -22.17
C ALA A 782 -26.39 -2.76 -22.47
N VAL A 783 -25.33 -3.34 -21.87
CA VAL A 783 -25.06 -4.78 -21.94
C VAL A 783 -26.22 -5.58 -21.31
N HIS A 784 -26.74 -5.14 -20.17
CA HIS A 784 -27.93 -5.74 -19.56
C HIS A 784 -29.14 -5.67 -20.50
N LEU A 785 -29.39 -4.50 -21.11
CA LEU A 785 -30.48 -4.33 -22.07
C LEU A 785 -30.35 -5.28 -23.27
N ALA A 786 -29.15 -5.45 -23.82
CA ALA A 786 -28.87 -6.39 -24.90
C ALA A 786 -29.16 -7.84 -24.49
N TYR A 787 -28.74 -8.24 -23.29
CA TYR A 787 -29.03 -9.55 -22.72
C TYR A 787 -30.53 -9.80 -22.56
N SER A 788 -31.28 -8.85 -21.99
CA SER A 788 -32.73 -8.95 -21.80
C SER A 788 -33.50 -9.10 -23.11
N HIS A 789 -32.94 -8.65 -24.24
CA HIS A 789 -33.52 -8.77 -25.56
C HIS A 789 -32.98 -9.95 -26.38
N ASN A 790 -32.18 -10.84 -25.78
CA ASN A 790 -31.53 -11.98 -26.43
C ASN A 790 -30.63 -11.56 -27.61
N TRP A 791 -29.82 -10.52 -27.46
CA TRP A 791 -28.78 -10.15 -28.43
C TRP A 791 -27.48 -10.88 -28.13
N CYS A 792 -26.71 -11.18 -29.16
CA CYS A 792 -25.36 -11.67 -28.99
C CYS A 792 -24.46 -10.53 -28.49
N ILE A 793 -23.73 -10.76 -27.39
CA ILE A 793 -22.96 -9.76 -26.67
C ILE A 793 -21.46 -10.00 -26.91
N VAL A 794 -20.77 -8.98 -27.40
CA VAL A 794 -19.31 -8.87 -27.37
C VAL A 794 -18.98 -7.67 -26.49
N TYR A 795 -18.55 -7.92 -25.25
CA TYR A 795 -18.28 -6.86 -24.29
C TYR A 795 -16.85 -6.95 -23.74
N HIS A 796 -16.14 -5.83 -23.72
CA HIS A 796 -14.83 -5.70 -23.12
C HIS A 796 -14.81 -4.60 -22.03
N PRO A 797 -14.41 -4.90 -20.78
CA PRO A 797 -14.60 -4.02 -19.62
C PRO A 797 -13.59 -2.88 -19.53
N THR A 798 -12.49 -2.96 -20.29
CA THR A 798 -11.52 -1.86 -20.44
C THR A 798 -10.51 -2.21 -21.51
N ALA A 799 -10.47 -1.48 -22.63
CA ALA A 799 -9.49 -1.71 -23.69
C ALA A 799 -8.03 -1.47 -23.24
N MET A 800 -7.81 -0.86 -22.07
CA MET A 800 -6.48 -0.76 -21.46
C MET A 800 -5.84 -2.14 -21.24
N HIS A 801 -6.63 -3.18 -20.96
CA HIS A 801 -6.10 -4.54 -20.78
C HIS A 801 -5.46 -5.06 -22.07
N LEU A 802 -6.01 -4.69 -23.23
CA LEU A 802 -5.52 -5.09 -24.55
C LEU A 802 -4.19 -4.42 -24.92
N CYS A 803 -3.80 -3.34 -24.24
CA CYS A 803 -2.67 -2.50 -24.63
C CYS A 803 -1.58 -2.37 -23.55
N ARG A 804 -1.94 -2.50 -22.27
CA ARG A 804 -1.08 -2.11 -21.13
C ARG A 804 -0.87 -3.18 -20.07
N ARG A 805 -1.72 -4.21 -20.01
CA ARG A 805 -1.69 -5.25 -18.95
C ARG A 805 -1.50 -6.66 -19.52
N LEU A 806 -0.66 -6.74 -20.55
CA LEU A 806 -0.31 -7.97 -21.24
C LEU A 806 0.70 -8.73 -20.37
N GLN A 807 0.38 -9.97 -19.97
CA GLN A 807 1.25 -10.79 -19.13
C GLN A 807 2.24 -11.61 -19.96
N GLU A 808 1.72 -12.29 -20.99
CA GLU A 808 2.50 -13.12 -21.90
C GLU A 808 2.16 -12.71 -23.34
N VAL A 809 3.19 -12.52 -24.15
CA VAL A 809 3.04 -12.12 -25.55
C VAL A 809 3.88 -13.00 -26.45
N GLU A 810 3.37 -13.31 -27.62
CA GLU A 810 4.06 -14.10 -28.63
C GLU A 810 3.91 -13.48 -30.01
N MET A 811 4.82 -13.78 -30.94
CA MET A 811 4.68 -13.32 -32.31
C MET A 811 3.61 -14.14 -33.04
N SER A 812 2.70 -13.46 -33.73
CA SER A 812 1.65 -14.12 -34.50
C SER A 812 2.25 -15.00 -35.61
N THR A 813 1.86 -16.27 -35.61
CA THR A 813 2.20 -17.23 -36.66
C THR A 813 1.35 -17.02 -37.92
N HIS A 814 0.16 -16.43 -37.77
CA HIS A 814 -0.78 -16.17 -38.87
C HIS A 814 -0.48 -14.87 -39.62
N LYS A 815 -0.07 -13.80 -38.92
CA LYS A 815 0.28 -12.51 -39.53
C LYS A 815 1.66 -12.03 -39.06
N PRO A 816 2.70 -12.13 -39.92
CA PRO A 816 4.03 -11.65 -39.60
C PRO A 816 4.04 -10.21 -39.10
N GLY A 817 4.78 -9.96 -38.01
CA GLY A 817 4.90 -8.64 -37.40
C GLY A 817 3.82 -8.28 -36.37
N ARG A 818 2.79 -9.12 -36.19
CA ARG A 818 1.82 -8.94 -35.10
C ARG A 818 2.22 -9.66 -33.82
N ILE A 819 1.68 -9.17 -32.71
CA ILE A 819 1.88 -9.70 -31.37
C ILE A 819 0.53 -10.22 -30.85
N ASN A 820 0.51 -11.50 -30.51
CA ASN A 820 -0.61 -12.19 -29.90
C ASN A 820 -0.54 -12.09 -28.36
N ASP A 821 -1.72 -12.14 -27.75
CA ASP A 821 -1.92 -12.25 -26.30
C ASP A 821 -2.79 -13.49 -26.03
N PRO A 822 -2.18 -14.68 -25.87
CA PRO A 822 -2.91 -15.92 -25.65
C PRO A 822 -3.85 -15.85 -24.44
N ASN A 823 -3.35 -15.34 -23.31
CA ASN A 823 -4.09 -15.32 -22.05
C ASN A 823 -5.28 -14.36 -22.10
N GLY A 824 -5.08 -13.15 -22.63
CA GLY A 824 -6.18 -12.21 -22.84
C GLY A 824 -7.21 -12.72 -23.85
N ALA A 825 -6.77 -13.39 -24.91
CA ALA A 825 -7.67 -13.97 -25.90
C ALA A 825 -8.53 -15.10 -25.30
N VAL A 826 -7.94 -16.00 -24.51
CA VAL A 826 -8.70 -17.04 -23.78
C VAL A 826 -9.71 -16.40 -22.82
N ALA A 827 -9.32 -15.36 -22.08
CA ALA A 827 -10.24 -14.66 -21.18
C ALA A 827 -11.43 -14.04 -21.93
N ILE A 828 -11.19 -13.47 -23.12
CA ILE A 828 -12.25 -12.92 -23.98
C ILE A 828 -13.20 -14.04 -24.45
N LEU A 829 -12.67 -15.17 -24.91
CA LEU A 829 -13.48 -16.31 -25.37
C LEU A 829 -14.30 -16.94 -24.23
N GLN A 830 -13.71 -17.06 -23.03
CA GLN A 830 -14.42 -17.53 -21.83
C GLN A 830 -15.54 -16.58 -21.43
N ALA A 831 -15.28 -15.28 -21.41
CA ALA A 831 -16.28 -14.26 -21.12
C ALA A 831 -17.40 -14.27 -22.15
N PHE A 832 -17.07 -14.35 -23.44
CA PHE A 832 -18.05 -14.46 -24.53
C PHE A 832 -18.95 -15.69 -24.37
N LYS A 833 -18.37 -16.88 -24.15
CA LYS A 833 -19.12 -18.12 -23.95
C LYS A 833 -20.07 -18.02 -22.76
N HIS A 834 -19.56 -17.49 -21.64
CA HIS A 834 -20.37 -17.32 -20.43
C HIS A 834 -21.49 -16.31 -20.64
N GLN A 835 -21.22 -15.08 -21.10
CA GLN A 835 -22.25 -14.04 -21.28
C GLN A 835 -23.34 -14.45 -22.28
N ASN A 836 -22.99 -15.23 -23.30
CA ASN A 836 -23.89 -15.67 -24.35
C ASN A 836 -24.49 -17.07 -24.11
N GLN A 837 -24.41 -17.61 -22.89
CA GLN A 837 -24.93 -18.95 -22.59
C GLN A 837 -26.41 -19.12 -22.98
N HIS A 838 -27.22 -18.07 -22.78
CA HIS A 838 -28.63 -18.00 -23.17
C HIS A 838 -28.88 -18.16 -24.68
N LEU A 839 -27.91 -17.77 -25.52
CA LEU A 839 -27.93 -17.92 -26.98
C LEU A 839 -27.04 -19.04 -27.50
N TRP A 840 -26.37 -19.80 -26.63
CA TRP A 840 -25.36 -20.75 -27.06
C TRP A 840 -25.90 -21.83 -28.01
N LYS A 841 -27.16 -22.23 -27.83
CA LYS A 841 -27.86 -23.13 -28.74
C LYS A 841 -27.98 -22.54 -30.14
N VAL A 842 -28.42 -21.28 -30.25
CA VAL A 842 -28.54 -20.56 -31.53
C VAL A 842 -27.17 -20.42 -32.17
N LEU A 843 -26.15 -19.99 -31.41
CA LEU A 843 -24.78 -19.86 -31.91
C LEU A 843 -24.20 -21.20 -32.40
N SER A 844 -24.58 -22.32 -31.79
CA SER A 844 -24.15 -23.67 -32.19
C SER A 844 -24.81 -24.16 -33.49
N GLU A 845 -25.87 -23.52 -33.95
CA GLU A 845 -26.54 -23.82 -35.22
C GLU A 845 -26.02 -22.95 -36.37
N LEU A 846 -25.24 -21.91 -36.07
CA LEU A 846 -24.70 -20.99 -37.08
C LEU A 846 -23.44 -21.58 -37.73
N PRO A 847 -23.44 -21.84 -39.05
CA PRO A 847 -22.30 -22.45 -39.74
C PRO A 847 -21.22 -21.41 -40.07
N CYS A 848 -19.95 -21.81 -40.00
CA CYS A 848 -18.81 -21.05 -40.50
C CYS A 848 -18.87 -20.89 -42.03
N GLU A 849 -18.53 -19.71 -42.54
CA GLU A 849 -18.54 -19.43 -43.98
C GLU A 849 -17.49 -20.22 -44.76
N ARG A 850 -16.35 -20.39 -44.11
CA ARG A 850 -15.11 -20.84 -44.71
C ARG A 850 -14.38 -21.74 -43.75
N THR A 851 -13.44 -22.50 -44.29
CA THR A 851 -12.52 -23.28 -43.47
C THR A 851 -11.50 -22.34 -42.83
N TYR A 852 -11.32 -22.47 -41.51
CA TYR A 852 -10.29 -21.81 -40.73
C TYR A 852 -9.20 -22.83 -40.41
N GLU A 853 -8.00 -22.61 -40.93
CA GLU A 853 -6.82 -23.43 -40.63
C GLU A 853 -6.03 -22.74 -39.53
N TRP A 854 -5.99 -23.35 -38.34
CA TRP A 854 -5.32 -22.77 -37.16
C TRP A 854 -3.89 -23.26 -37.04
N SER A 855 -3.68 -24.55 -37.32
CA SER A 855 -2.39 -25.22 -37.33
C SER A 855 -2.35 -26.27 -38.45
N LYS A 856 -1.23 -27.00 -38.59
CA LYS A 856 -1.14 -28.12 -39.54
C LYS A 856 -2.14 -29.24 -39.24
N VAL A 857 -2.61 -29.33 -37.99
CA VAL A 857 -3.49 -30.40 -37.50
C VAL A 857 -4.88 -29.89 -37.13
N ASP A 858 -5.00 -28.64 -36.68
CA ASP A 858 -6.25 -28.05 -36.23
C ASP A 858 -6.89 -27.18 -37.31
N LYS A 859 -8.12 -27.53 -37.68
CA LYS A 859 -8.93 -26.76 -38.63
C LYS A 859 -10.41 -26.83 -38.27
N THR A 860 -11.10 -25.71 -38.37
CA THR A 860 -12.56 -25.65 -38.32
C THR A 860 -13.08 -25.58 -39.75
N GLN A 861 -13.72 -26.66 -40.22
CA GLN A 861 -14.17 -26.77 -41.61
C GLN A 861 -15.36 -25.84 -41.90
N GLN A 862 -15.48 -25.40 -43.15
CA GLN A 862 -16.70 -24.72 -43.64
C GLN A 862 -17.95 -25.53 -43.26
N GLY A 863 -19.01 -24.83 -42.82
CA GLY A 863 -20.26 -25.46 -42.41
C GLY A 863 -20.30 -25.93 -40.95
N LYS A 864 -19.16 -25.99 -40.25
CA LYS A 864 -19.12 -26.30 -38.81
C LYS A 864 -19.66 -25.14 -37.95
N PRO A 865 -20.19 -25.40 -36.75
CA PRO A 865 -20.68 -24.34 -35.86
C PRO A 865 -19.63 -23.28 -35.53
N ILE A 866 -20.02 -22.01 -35.44
CA ILE A 866 -19.11 -20.94 -35.00
C ILE A 866 -18.65 -21.13 -33.55
N THR A 867 -19.39 -21.88 -32.73
CA THR A 867 -18.98 -22.26 -31.37
C THR A 867 -17.76 -23.17 -31.35
N GLU A 868 -17.51 -23.94 -32.42
CA GLU A 868 -16.29 -24.75 -32.56
C GLU A 868 -15.03 -23.87 -32.59
N ILE A 869 -15.11 -22.67 -33.17
CA ILE A 869 -14.00 -21.69 -33.13
C ILE A 869 -13.67 -21.30 -31.68
N VAL A 870 -14.71 -21.13 -30.84
CA VAL A 870 -14.53 -20.79 -29.43
C VAL A 870 -13.88 -21.95 -28.68
N GLU A 871 -14.36 -23.18 -28.87
CA GLU A 871 -13.79 -24.36 -28.20
C GLU A 871 -12.33 -24.61 -28.60
N VAL A 872 -11.96 -24.38 -29.87
CA VAL A 872 -10.56 -24.47 -30.32
C VAL A 872 -9.67 -23.44 -29.61
N GLY A 873 -10.11 -22.19 -29.53
CA GLY A 873 -9.34 -21.15 -28.82
C GLY A 873 -9.23 -21.41 -27.32
N LEU A 874 -10.22 -22.06 -26.70
CA LEU A 874 -10.19 -22.44 -25.29
C LEU A 874 -9.30 -23.66 -25.01
N SER A 875 -9.22 -24.61 -25.95
CA SER A 875 -8.40 -25.83 -25.79
C SER A 875 -6.93 -25.59 -26.16
N ALA A 876 -6.65 -24.63 -27.05
CA ALA A 876 -5.32 -24.29 -27.51
C ALA A 876 -5.05 -22.77 -27.37
N PRO A 877 -4.54 -22.31 -26.21
CA PRO A 877 -4.36 -20.88 -25.91
C PRO A 877 -3.53 -20.09 -26.96
N PHE A 878 -2.49 -20.70 -27.53
CA PHE A 878 -1.64 -20.07 -28.57
C PHE A 878 -2.39 -19.77 -29.88
N LEU A 879 -3.56 -20.39 -30.11
CA LEU A 879 -4.42 -20.12 -31.27
C LEU A 879 -5.53 -19.10 -30.93
N ALA A 880 -5.75 -18.81 -29.65
CA ALA A 880 -6.91 -18.08 -29.17
C ALA A 880 -7.04 -16.68 -29.77
N SER A 881 -5.92 -15.96 -29.95
CA SER A 881 -5.92 -14.61 -30.54
C SER A 881 -6.54 -14.58 -31.94
N ASP A 882 -6.21 -15.56 -32.79
CA ASP A 882 -6.76 -15.68 -34.14
C ASP A 882 -8.21 -16.20 -34.12
N CYS A 883 -8.55 -17.09 -33.18
CA CYS A 883 -9.92 -17.55 -32.96
C CYS A 883 -10.87 -16.39 -32.62
N VAL A 884 -10.45 -15.42 -31.79
CA VAL A 884 -11.24 -14.20 -31.50
C VAL A 884 -11.55 -13.43 -32.79
N GLY A 885 -10.54 -13.20 -33.63
CA GLY A 885 -10.71 -12.51 -34.90
C GLY A 885 -11.61 -13.24 -35.89
N ALA A 886 -11.58 -14.58 -35.90
CA ALA A 886 -12.47 -15.39 -36.72
C ALA A 886 -13.91 -15.38 -36.21
N LEU A 887 -14.11 -15.51 -34.90
CA LEU A 887 -15.42 -15.40 -34.27
C LEU A 887 -16.07 -14.04 -34.60
N PHE A 888 -15.36 -12.92 -34.42
CA PHE A 888 -15.88 -11.58 -34.71
C PHE A 888 -16.32 -11.43 -36.17
N ARG A 889 -15.58 -12.02 -37.11
CA ARG A 889 -15.94 -12.02 -38.53
C ARG A 889 -17.24 -12.76 -38.79
N GLU A 890 -17.38 -13.96 -38.21
CA GLU A 890 -18.60 -14.76 -38.36
C GLU A 890 -19.80 -14.10 -37.69
N LEU A 891 -19.63 -13.49 -36.52
CA LEU A 891 -20.69 -12.74 -35.83
C LEU A 891 -21.20 -11.57 -36.68
N LYS A 892 -20.31 -10.76 -37.24
CA LYS A 892 -20.68 -9.65 -38.15
C LYS A 892 -21.49 -10.13 -39.35
N ARG A 893 -21.10 -11.26 -39.93
CA ARG A 893 -21.79 -11.87 -41.08
C ARG A 893 -23.18 -12.37 -40.69
N HIS A 894 -23.29 -13.15 -39.61
CA HIS A 894 -24.58 -13.68 -39.17
C HIS A 894 -25.52 -12.57 -38.70
N ALA A 895 -24.98 -11.51 -38.10
CA ALA A 895 -25.73 -10.29 -37.79
C ALA A 895 -26.30 -9.66 -39.06
N SER A 896 -25.45 -9.39 -40.05
CA SER A 896 -25.85 -8.78 -41.33
C SER A 896 -26.85 -9.64 -42.13
N SER A 897 -26.80 -10.97 -41.95
CA SER A 897 -27.78 -11.90 -42.54
C SER A 897 -29.13 -11.96 -41.81
N GLY A 898 -29.27 -11.25 -40.69
CA GLY A 898 -30.50 -11.23 -39.88
C GLY A 898 -30.68 -12.41 -38.93
N LYS A 899 -29.69 -13.31 -38.83
CA LYS A 899 -29.79 -14.52 -37.99
C LYS A 899 -29.62 -14.25 -36.50
N ILE A 900 -28.84 -13.23 -36.16
CA ILE A 900 -28.63 -12.75 -34.79
C ILE A 900 -28.67 -11.23 -34.79
N LYS A 901 -28.97 -10.62 -33.64
CA LYS A 901 -28.63 -9.23 -33.38
C LYS A 901 -27.35 -9.16 -32.57
N LEU A 902 -26.47 -8.22 -32.86
CA LEU A 902 -25.14 -8.14 -32.26
C LEU A 902 -24.95 -6.81 -31.51
N PHE A 903 -24.55 -6.91 -30.24
CA PHE A 903 -24.16 -5.79 -29.40
C PHE A 903 -22.65 -5.84 -29.16
N VAL A 904 -21.95 -4.75 -29.48
CA VAL A 904 -20.51 -4.60 -29.25
C VAL A 904 -20.26 -3.48 -28.27
N GLY A 905 -19.79 -3.79 -27.07
CA GLY A 905 -19.46 -2.82 -26.02
C GLY A 905 -17.97 -2.80 -25.70
N ILE A 906 -17.34 -1.62 -25.72
CA ILE A 906 -15.95 -1.45 -25.29
C ILE A 906 -15.83 -0.25 -24.36
N ASP A 907 -15.36 -0.51 -23.14
CA ASP A 907 -14.97 0.56 -22.23
C ASP A 907 -13.51 1.00 -22.47
N ASP A 908 -13.17 2.24 -22.12
CA ASP A 908 -11.85 2.86 -22.35
C ASP A 908 -11.35 2.71 -23.81
N ALA A 909 -12.27 2.76 -24.79
CA ALA A 909 -12.05 2.41 -26.21
C ALA A 909 -10.93 3.22 -26.86
N ASN A 910 -10.69 4.45 -26.39
CA ASN A 910 -9.57 5.27 -26.82
C ASN A 910 -8.19 4.62 -26.60
N SER A 911 -8.08 3.64 -25.70
CA SER A 911 -6.86 2.83 -25.55
C SER A 911 -6.48 2.06 -26.82
N CYS A 912 -7.46 1.73 -27.69
CA CYS A 912 -7.21 1.05 -28.95
C CYS A 912 -6.36 1.89 -29.93
N TRP A 913 -6.23 3.19 -29.71
CA TRP A 913 -5.37 4.13 -30.47
C TRP A 913 -4.35 4.84 -29.59
N GLY A 914 -4.28 4.45 -28.32
CA GLY A 914 -3.49 5.11 -27.31
C GLY A 914 -2.16 4.42 -27.01
N LYS A 915 -1.67 4.61 -25.79
CA LYS A 915 -0.37 4.09 -25.34
C LYS A 915 -0.37 2.57 -25.14
N VAL A 916 0.66 1.93 -25.69
CA VAL A 916 0.97 0.50 -25.53
C VAL A 916 2.21 0.32 -24.64
N ASN A 917 2.14 -0.62 -23.68
CA ASN A 917 3.26 -0.91 -22.78
C ASN A 917 4.07 -2.17 -23.19
N VAL A 918 3.71 -2.81 -24.31
CA VAL A 918 4.44 -3.98 -24.84
C VAL A 918 5.60 -3.53 -25.71
N ARG A 919 6.70 -4.27 -25.62
CA ARG A 919 7.88 -4.08 -26.44
C ARG A 919 8.02 -5.22 -27.45
N ARG A 920 8.46 -4.87 -28.65
CA ARG A 920 8.86 -5.82 -29.69
C ARG A 920 10.18 -6.50 -29.31
N ALA A 921 10.57 -7.54 -30.06
CA ALA A 921 11.82 -8.28 -29.83
C ALA A 921 13.08 -7.39 -29.93
N ASP A 922 13.03 -6.31 -30.71
CA ASP A 922 14.08 -5.31 -30.86
C ASP A 922 14.09 -4.25 -29.72
N ARG A 923 13.28 -4.45 -28.68
CA ARG A 923 13.10 -3.57 -27.51
C ARG A 923 12.43 -2.22 -27.80
N THR A 924 11.94 -1.98 -29.02
CA THR A 924 11.09 -0.82 -29.33
C THR A 924 9.67 -1.03 -28.79
N TYR A 925 8.95 0.05 -28.48
CA TYR A 925 7.54 -0.06 -28.09
C TYR A 925 6.69 -0.49 -29.29
N ALA A 926 5.82 -1.47 -29.07
CA ALA A 926 4.83 -1.86 -30.06
C ALA A 926 3.80 -0.73 -30.23
N LEU A 927 3.29 -0.59 -31.45
CA LEU A 927 2.17 0.26 -31.78
C LEU A 927 0.84 -0.49 -31.50
N PRO A 928 -0.28 0.20 -31.26
CA PRO A 928 -1.58 -0.46 -31.15
C PRO A 928 -1.92 -1.34 -32.37
N SER A 929 -1.44 -0.96 -33.57
CA SER A 929 -1.57 -1.73 -34.81
C SER A 929 -0.80 -3.04 -34.82
N ASP A 930 0.19 -3.22 -33.93
CA ASP A 930 0.96 -4.45 -33.83
C ASP A 930 0.23 -5.51 -33.01
N LEU A 931 -0.67 -5.10 -32.11
CA LEU A 931 -1.38 -6.01 -31.22
C LEU A 931 -2.56 -6.65 -31.96
N THR A 932 -2.56 -7.99 -32.05
CA THR A 932 -3.57 -8.76 -32.80
C THR A 932 -4.99 -8.51 -32.28
N LEU A 933 -5.18 -8.53 -30.95
CA LEU A 933 -6.49 -8.30 -30.33
C LEU A 933 -7.00 -6.87 -30.56
N VAL A 934 -6.13 -5.86 -30.47
CA VAL A 934 -6.50 -4.46 -30.78
C VAL A 934 -6.96 -4.34 -32.22
N CYS A 935 -6.27 -4.99 -33.17
CA CYS A 935 -6.69 -5.02 -34.56
C CYS A 935 -8.08 -5.66 -34.75
N HIS A 936 -8.40 -6.72 -33.99
CA HIS A 936 -9.71 -7.37 -34.05
C HIS A 936 -10.82 -6.50 -33.48
N TYR A 937 -10.57 -5.82 -32.36
CA TYR A 937 -11.53 -4.88 -31.78
C TYR A 937 -11.73 -3.63 -32.65
N ARG A 938 -10.68 -3.07 -33.25
CA ARG A 938 -10.81 -2.02 -34.28
C ARG A 938 -11.68 -2.52 -35.44
N ASN A 939 -11.49 -3.76 -35.90
CA ASN A 939 -12.29 -4.31 -37.01
C ASN A 939 -13.77 -4.52 -36.67
N ILE A 940 -14.11 -5.02 -35.47
CA ILE A 940 -15.51 -5.24 -35.10
C ILE A 940 -16.25 -3.91 -34.86
N MET A 941 -15.54 -2.85 -34.47
CA MET A 941 -16.08 -1.49 -34.33
C MET A 941 -16.27 -0.74 -35.68
N LYS A 942 -15.97 -1.35 -36.82
CA LYS A 942 -16.32 -0.78 -38.13
C LYS A 942 -17.82 -0.93 -38.38
N ASN A 943 -18.40 -0.01 -39.15
CA ASN A 943 -19.80 -0.03 -39.58
C ASN A 943 -20.01 -0.80 -40.91
N ASP A 944 -19.16 -1.79 -41.20
CA ASP A 944 -19.19 -2.65 -42.40
C ASP A 944 -20.08 -3.89 -42.24
N TRP A 945 -20.97 -3.89 -41.24
CA TRP A 945 -21.94 -4.93 -40.93
C TRP A 945 -23.24 -4.28 -40.45
N SER A 946 -24.37 -5.01 -40.43
CA SER A 946 -25.69 -4.46 -40.07
C SER A 946 -26.39 -5.29 -38.98
N ASN A 947 -27.60 -4.88 -38.57
CA ASN A 947 -28.43 -5.55 -37.57
C ASN A 947 -27.82 -5.62 -36.17
N GLY A 948 -27.20 -4.51 -35.74
CA GLY A 948 -26.67 -4.39 -34.39
C GLY A 948 -26.10 -3.01 -34.09
N ILE A 949 -25.44 -2.89 -32.94
CA ILE A 949 -24.95 -1.62 -32.41
C ILE A 949 -23.56 -1.76 -31.78
N ILE A 950 -22.80 -0.68 -31.86
CA ILE A 950 -21.48 -0.53 -31.25
C ILE A 950 -21.55 0.61 -30.24
N VAL A 951 -21.20 0.34 -28.98
CA VAL A 951 -21.14 1.34 -27.90
C VAL A 951 -19.71 1.41 -27.38
N ALA A 952 -19.02 2.50 -27.69
CA ALA A 952 -17.65 2.75 -27.26
C ALA A 952 -17.63 3.85 -26.19
N VAL A 953 -16.91 3.65 -25.08
CA VAL A 953 -16.68 4.69 -24.07
C VAL A 953 -15.31 5.31 -24.30
N THR A 954 -15.25 6.64 -24.31
CA THR A 954 -13.99 7.38 -24.33
C THR A 954 -13.80 8.06 -22.98
N ASP A 955 -12.65 7.83 -22.33
CA ASP A 955 -12.37 8.43 -21.02
C ASP A 955 -10.91 8.88 -20.89
N ARG A 956 -10.68 9.98 -20.17
CA ARG A 956 -9.36 10.53 -19.88
C ARG A 956 -8.46 9.59 -19.04
N LYS A 957 -9.01 8.54 -18.44
CA LYS A 957 -8.27 7.52 -17.68
C LYS A 957 -7.13 6.90 -18.48
N GLU A 958 -7.26 6.81 -19.81
CA GLU A 958 -6.16 6.44 -20.71
C GLU A 958 -4.97 7.41 -20.58
N GLN A 959 -5.24 8.70 -20.47
CA GLN A 959 -4.26 9.78 -20.48
C GLN A 959 -3.76 10.19 -19.07
N ALA A 960 -4.29 9.61 -17.99
CA ALA A 960 -3.94 9.94 -16.60
C ALA A 960 -2.49 9.60 -16.19
N ASP A 961 -1.74 8.92 -17.07
CA ASP A 961 -0.30 8.66 -16.92
C ASP A 961 0.57 9.78 -17.57
N ASN A 962 -0.07 10.77 -18.19
CA ASN A 962 0.60 12.00 -18.62
C ASN A 962 0.88 12.87 -17.40
N ARG A 963 2.16 12.94 -17.02
CA ARG A 963 2.72 13.96 -16.12
C ARG A 963 2.72 15.36 -16.75
N ASN A 964 1.73 15.65 -17.59
CA ASN A 964 1.53 16.97 -18.16
C ASN A 964 0.44 17.66 -17.35
N GLU A 965 0.85 18.71 -16.67
CA GLU A 965 0.03 19.79 -16.15
C GLU A 965 -0.72 20.45 -17.32
N LEU A 966 -1.73 19.79 -17.88
CA LEU A 966 -2.67 20.42 -18.80
C LEU A 966 -3.68 21.24 -17.98
N GLU A 967 -3.78 22.54 -18.25
CA GLU A 967 -4.72 23.48 -17.60
C GLU A 967 -6.19 23.08 -17.82
N VAL A 968 -6.48 22.34 -18.91
CA VAL A 968 -7.79 21.76 -19.21
C VAL A 968 -7.59 20.29 -19.57
N LEU A 969 -8.21 19.39 -18.81
CA LEU A 969 -8.12 17.96 -19.04
C LEU A 969 -9.06 17.57 -20.20
N PRO A 970 -8.58 16.89 -21.25
CA PRO A 970 -9.38 16.54 -22.42
C PRO A 970 -10.51 15.57 -22.06
N TYR A 971 -11.69 15.79 -22.64
CA TYR A 971 -12.88 14.98 -22.38
C TYR A 971 -13.82 14.85 -23.59
N THR A 972 -13.59 15.60 -24.67
CA THR A 972 -14.34 15.43 -25.91
C THR A 972 -13.86 14.19 -26.68
N PRO A 973 -14.70 13.60 -27.57
CA PRO A 973 -14.31 12.44 -28.36
C PRO A 973 -13.04 12.67 -29.18
N LEU A 974 -12.89 13.83 -29.84
CA LEU A 974 -11.73 14.14 -30.67
C LEU A 974 -10.43 14.19 -29.85
N GLU A 975 -10.45 14.87 -28.70
CA GLU A 975 -9.27 14.98 -27.83
C GLU A 975 -8.88 13.65 -27.18
N THR A 976 -9.87 12.81 -26.85
CA THR A 976 -9.63 11.55 -26.15
C THR A 976 -9.25 10.41 -27.09
N LEU A 977 -9.84 10.33 -28.28
CA LEU A 977 -9.52 9.33 -29.32
C LEU A 977 -8.29 9.70 -30.15
N GLY A 978 -7.96 11.00 -30.24
CA GLY A 978 -7.04 11.54 -31.23
C GLY A 978 -7.61 11.46 -32.66
N GLU A 979 -6.88 12.01 -33.63
CA GLU A 979 -7.30 12.04 -35.05
C GLU A 979 -7.56 10.63 -35.60
N GLU A 980 -6.62 9.69 -35.39
CA GLU A 980 -6.74 8.31 -35.92
C GLU A 980 -7.98 7.58 -35.36
N GLY A 981 -8.25 7.72 -34.05
CA GLY A 981 -9.38 7.06 -33.41
C GLY A 981 -10.72 7.71 -33.78
N PHE A 982 -10.74 9.04 -33.88
CA PHE A 982 -11.90 9.80 -34.31
C PHE A 982 -12.27 9.44 -35.75
N ASP A 983 -11.33 9.50 -36.69
CA ASP A 983 -11.53 9.15 -38.10
C ASP A 983 -11.96 7.69 -38.28
N HIS A 984 -11.45 6.78 -37.45
CA HIS A 984 -11.85 5.38 -37.51
C HIS A 984 -13.31 5.17 -37.07
N LEU A 985 -13.80 5.93 -36.08
CA LEU A 985 -15.17 5.83 -35.58
C LEU A 985 -16.16 6.73 -36.32
N ASP A 986 -15.69 7.73 -37.06
CA ASP A 986 -16.53 8.66 -37.83
C ASP A 986 -17.21 7.96 -39.04
N PRO A 987 -18.51 8.19 -39.32
CA PRO A 987 -19.51 8.83 -38.45
C PRO A 987 -19.96 7.96 -37.27
N PHE A 988 -20.12 8.61 -36.12
CA PHE A 988 -20.74 8.06 -34.91
C PHE A 988 -21.72 9.06 -34.28
N LEU A 989 -22.64 8.57 -33.45
CA LEU A 989 -23.51 9.40 -32.63
C LEU A 989 -22.84 9.66 -31.27
N PRO A 990 -22.42 10.89 -30.96
CA PRO A 990 -21.88 11.23 -29.65
C PRO A 990 -23.02 11.30 -28.62
N ILE A 991 -22.94 10.51 -27.55
CA ILE A 991 -23.87 10.56 -26.41
C ILE A 991 -23.10 11.10 -25.21
N GLU A 992 -23.49 12.28 -24.75
CA GLU A 992 -22.85 12.93 -23.61
C GLU A 992 -23.40 12.40 -22.28
N CYS A 993 -22.52 11.87 -21.44
CA CYS A 993 -22.81 11.55 -20.05
C CYS A 993 -22.48 12.75 -19.17
N VAL A 994 -23.50 13.55 -18.88
CA VAL A 994 -23.44 14.69 -17.95
C VAL A 994 -23.55 14.24 -16.48
N GLU A 995 -23.39 15.18 -15.56
CA GLU A 995 -23.61 14.96 -14.13
C GLU A 995 -25.08 14.65 -13.81
N TYR A 996 -25.38 14.21 -12.58
CA TYR A 996 -26.73 13.88 -12.19
C TYR A 996 -27.63 15.13 -12.14
N SER A 997 -28.83 15.02 -12.70
CA SER A 997 -29.92 15.94 -12.46
C SER A 997 -30.43 15.84 -11.02
N GLU A 998 -31.14 16.86 -10.55
CA GLU A 998 -31.69 16.89 -9.18
C GLU A 998 -32.58 15.67 -8.87
N THR A 999 -33.36 15.20 -9.86
CA THR A 999 -34.19 14.00 -9.73
C THR A 999 -33.36 12.73 -9.60
N GLU A 1000 -32.31 12.57 -10.43
CA GLU A 1000 -31.36 11.45 -10.35
C GLU A 1000 -30.61 11.45 -9.01
N VAL A 1001 -30.11 12.60 -8.56
CA VAL A 1001 -29.44 12.74 -7.25
C VAL A 1001 -30.39 12.33 -6.12
N THR A 1002 -31.63 12.83 -6.15
CA THR A 1002 -32.63 12.54 -5.12
C THR A 1002 -32.94 11.04 -5.07
N ALA A 1003 -33.10 10.39 -6.22
CA ALA A 1003 -33.36 8.95 -6.29
C ALA A 1003 -32.19 8.12 -5.76
N VAL A 1004 -30.96 8.46 -6.14
CA VAL A 1004 -29.74 7.80 -5.64
C VAL A 1004 -29.56 8.05 -4.14
N TYR A 1005 -29.83 9.27 -3.67
CA TYR A 1005 -29.78 9.62 -2.25
C TYR A 1005 -30.80 8.82 -1.43
N ASN A 1006 -32.06 8.76 -1.89
CA ASN A 1006 -33.11 7.98 -1.23
C ASN A 1006 -32.74 6.50 -1.19
N TYR A 1007 -32.25 5.94 -2.30
CA TYR A 1007 -31.72 4.58 -2.35
C TYR A 1007 -30.67 4.32 -1.27
N TYR A 1008 -29.64 5.18 -1.18
CA TYR A 1008 -28.60 5.04 -0.17
C TYR A 1008 -29.12 5.24 1.26
N LYS A 1009 -30.06 6.17 1.46
CA LYS A 1009 -30.72 6.41 2.75
C LYS A 1009 -31.52 5.18 3.19
N ASP A 1010 -32.30 4.59 2.30
CA ASP A 1010 -33.13 3.40 2.57
C ASP A 1010 -32.28 2.18 2.89
N ARG A 1011 -31.13 2.04 2.23
CA ARG A 1011 -30.13 1.01 2.53
C ARG A 1011 -29.25 1.34 3.72
N ARG A 1012 -29.52 2.45 4.43
CA ARG A 1012 -28.74 3.00 5.54
C ARG A 1012 -27.28 3.28 5.21
N TRP A 1013 -26.94 3.34 3.93
CA TRP A 1013 -25.57 3.55 3.43
C TRP A 1013 -25.00 4.88 3.97
N ILE A 1014 -25.88 5.84 4.18
CA ILE A 1014 -25.59 7.10 4.89
C ILE A 1014 -25.93 6.88 6.38
N SER A 1015 -24.90 6.75 7.22
CA SER A 1015 -25.04 6.41 8.64
C SER A 1015 -25.08 7.60 9.60
N HIS A 1016 -24.86 8.82 9.10
CA HIS A 1016 -24.85 10.06 9.88
C HIS A 1016 -26.27 10.61 10.13
N SER A 1017 -26.59 11.02 11.36
CA SER A 1017 -27.96 11.44 11.76
C SER A 1017 -28.46 12.72 11.09
N LYS A 1018 -27.56 13.51 10.49
CA LYS A 1018 -27.90 14.74 9.75
C LYS A 1018 -28.01 14.55 8.23
N GLY A 1019 -27.77 13.33 7.72
CA GLY A 1019 -27.90 13.03 6.30
C GLY A 1019 -26.86 13.66 5.38
N TRP A 1020 -25.92 14.46 5.90
CA TRP A 1020 -24.66 14.92 5.30
C TRP A 1020 -23.65 15.16 6.42
#